data_AF-A0A9R1DJA1-F1
#
_entry.id   AF-A0A9R1DJA1-F1
#
_cell.length_a   1.000
_cell.length_b   1.000
_cell.length_c   1.000
_cell.angle_alpha   90.00
_cell.angle_beta   90.00
_cell.angle_gamma   90.00
#
_symmetry.space_group_name_H-M   'P 1'
#
loop_
_entity.id
_entity.type
_entity.pdbx_description
1 polymer ?
#
loop_
_entity_poly.entity_id
_entity_poly.type
_entity_poly.pdbx_seq_one_letter_code
_entity_poly.pdbx_strand_id
1 'polypeptide(L)'
;MIPIFHGIGYTSRIIVTTMEESIAELCSGRQENIYMLKDLEHSDACDLFTKTVFKNTIDLNMQYPELVELAELIVRKCSRLPLAIVTIGGFLSNQPKTCLEWRKLNDHLSAELELNPELGTIRTVRVRSYDGLPYHLKSCFLYMPIFPEDQKVGRGRLARRWSAEGYSREVHGKSGEEIADDYFIELISRSMILPSQQTMHSTKGIYSCQVHDLIREIAISKSKEEKLVFTLEEGCSSNSQVTVRHLAINGNWKGDKSESESIVDMSYLRSITCFGEWKSFFDSNKMRLLRVLDLEDTTGLHDHHLKVIGKFLHLRYLSLRGCNDIYHLPDSLGNLRQLETLDIRDSRIVLLPKTIIKLRKLNNLHAGTKSVDDAVSIDDEFVHNFPQAIQNRPCILCIMPLFFCIAYCAPQLTLDCDPSHCDACTFFCCHLLPAIAMRLDLYGVLLSRGIRKLKAPRTLGVVNIARPQGKVVLQDIKRLTQLRKLGVTGVKKENGQELCSEIVGLVRLESLSIRSEEEPGLCGCLEGKFSFPETLQSLKLYGNLVKLPEWIQGLKNLVKLKLRSTMLSEDNDAMQLLGNLPNLCSLHLMWKSVRQGEVFRFHEGAFPSLVLLEVGGYVSVKFEQGATPKLELLKVDHALINSEASRKSCWSE
;
A
#
# COMPACT_ATOMS: atom_id res chain seq x y z
N MET A 1 29.31 -10.95 -17.35
CA MET A 1 30.65 -10.93 -16.71
C MET A 1 30.71 -12.03 -15.66
N ILE A 2 31.69 -12.95 -15.75
CA ILE A 2 31.95 -13.93 -14.69
C ILE A 2 32.80 -13.21 -13.62
N PRO A 3 32.44 -13.24 -12.32
CA PRO A 3 33.22 -12.57 -11.30
C PRO A 3 34.64 -13.15 -11.20
N ILE A 4 35.63 -12.27 -11.18
CA ILE A 4 37.04 -12.62 -11.00
C ILE A 4 37.32 -12.62 -9.50
N PHE A 5 37.32 -13.81 -8.90
CA PHE A 5 37.66 -13.99 -7.49
C PHE A 5 39.19 -13.96 -7.31
N HIS A 6 39.73 -12.78 -6.98
CA HIS A 6 41.16 -12.58 -6.72
C HIS A 6 41.59 -13.14 -5.36
N GLY A 7 42.71 -13.86 -5.36
CA GLY A 7 43.32 -14.50 -4.18
C GLY A 7 43.04 -16.01 -4.13
N ILE A 8 44.07 -16.81 -3.82
CA ILE A 8 44.04 -18.27 -3.62
C ILE A 8 44.23 -19.08 -4.92
N GLY A 9 45.50 -19.29 -5.28
CA GLY A 9 45.94 -20.08 -6.46
C GLY A 9 46.10 -21.59 -6.24
N TYR A 10 45.74 -22.15 -5.07
CA TYR A 10 46.05 -23.56 -4.75
C TYR A 10 44.94 -24.37 -4.06
N THR A 11 43.66 -23.99 -4.19
CA THR A 11 42.54 -24.78 -3.61
C THR A 11 41.41 -24.99 -4.62
N SER A 12 40.80 -26.18 -4.61
CA SER A 12 39.59 -26.48 -5.38
C SER A 12 38.46 -25.52 -4.98
N ARG A 13 37.74 -24.99 -5.97
CA ARG A 13 36.60 -24.08 -5.78
C ARG A 13 35.31 -24.78 -6.22
N ILE A 14 34.24 -24.61 -5.44
CA ILE A 14 32.91 -25.09 -5.78
C ILE A 14 32.06 -23.86 -6.09
N ILE A 15 31.53 -23.78 -7.30
CA ILE A 15 30.53 -22.77 -7.68
C ILE A 15 29.17 -23.46 -7.64
N VAL A 16 28.30 -23.00 -6.74
CA VAL A 16 26.92 -23.45 -6.64
C VAL A 16 26.04 -22.42 -7.32
N THR A 17 25.23 -22.84 -8.27
CA THR A 17 24.17 -22.01 -8.86
C THR A 17 22.83 -22.47 -8.30
N THR A 18 22.06 -21.52 -7.77
CA THR A 18 20.74 -21.79 -7.16
C THR A 18 19.80 -20.63 -7.46
N MET A 19 18.50 -20.92 -7.54
CA MET A 19 17.45 -19.89 -7.61
C MET A 19 16.90 -19.51 -6.22
N GLU A 20 17.32 -20.23 -5.16
CA GLU A 20 16.88 -19.99 -3.79
C GLU A 20 18.01 -19.35 -2.98
N GLU A 21 17.76 -18.16 -2.44
CA GLU A 21 18.72 -17.40 -1.61
C GLU A 21 19.12 -18.17 -0.35
N SER A 22 18.17 -18.86 0.29
CA SER A 22 18.42 -19.69 1.47
C SER A 22 19.45 -20.80 1.25
N ILE A 23 19.47 -21.40 0.06
CA ILE A 23 20.48 -22.40 -0.31
C ILE A 23 21.84 -21.72 -0.49
N ALA A 24 21.89 -20.51 -1.05
CA ALA A 24 23.14 -19.76 -1.18
C ALA A 24 23.72 -19.39 0.18
N GLU A 25 22.88 -18.97 1.13
CA GLU A 25 23.26 -18.71 2.53
C GLU A 25 23.72 -19.97 3.25
N LEU A 26 23.07 -21.11 3.02
CA LEU A 26 23.48 -22.39 3.60
C LEU A 26 24.83 -22.86 3.03
N CYS A 27 25.04 -22.71 1.72
CA CYS A 27 26.28 -23.09 1.04
C CYS A 27 27.44 -22.12 1.36
N SER A 28 27.15 -20.87 1.69
CA SER A 28 28.15 -19.85 2.00
C SER A 28 28.01 -19.32 3.42
N GLY A 29 28.96 -19.66 4.30
CA GLY A 29 29.01 -19.10 5.66
C GLY A 29 29.34 -17.59 5.72
N ARG A 30 29.50 -16.90 4.57
CA ARG A 30 29.76 -15.45 4.47
C ARG A 30 28.99 -14.83 3.32
N GLN A 31 28.37 -13.67 3.54
CA GLN A 31 27.55 -12.97 2.56
C GLN A 31 28.34 -12.47 1.34
N GLU A 32 29.63 -12.14 1.53
CA GLU A 32 30.54 -11.65 0.49
C GLU A 32 30.77 -12.62 -0.67
N ASN A 33 30.55 -13.93 -0.45
CA ASN A 33 30.72 -14.94 -1.50
C ASN A 33 29.42 -15.22 -2.28
N ILE A 34 28.31 -14.58 -1.90
CA ILE A 34 27.02 -14.74 -2.57
C ILE A 34 26.91 -13.66 -3.63
N TYR A 35 26.80 -14.08 -4.89
CA TYR A 35 26.64 -13.17 -6.02
C TYR A 35 25.21 -13.28 -6.58
N MET A 36 24.38 -12.28 -6.31
CA MET A 36 23.08 -12.15 -6.98
C MET A 36 23.29 -11.68 -8.42
N LEU A 37 22.90 -12.53 -9.38
CA LEU A 37 22.89 -12.16 -10.79
C LEU A 37 21.81 -11.08 -11.02
N LYS A 38 22.24 -9.92 -11.51
CA LYS A 38 21.31 -8.84 -11.90
C LYS A 38 20.76 -9.07 -13.31
N ASP A 39 19.58 -8.53 -13.57
CA ASP A 39 19.02 -8.45 -14.92
C ASP A 39 19.93 -7.62 -15.84
N LEU A 40 19.79 -7.80 -17.15
CA LEU A 40 20.52 -6.97 -18.11
C LEU A 40 20.15 -5.49 -17.96
N GLU A 41 21.13 -4.62 -18.13
CA GLU A 41 20.85 -3.19 -18.31
C GLU A 41 19.98 -2.99 -19.56
N HIS A 42 19.20 -1.90 -19.60
CA HIS A 42 18.25 -1.70 -20.69
C HIS A 42 18.96 -1.63 -22.06
N SER A 43 20.11 -0.97 -22.13
CA SER A 43 20.98 -0.93 -23.32
C SER A 43 21.42 -2.33 -23.74
N ASP A 44 21.97 -3.11 -22.81
CA ASP A 44 22.47 -4.47 -23.08
C ASP A 44 21.34 -5.42 -23.52
N ALA A 45 20.14 -5.26 -22.94
CA ALA A 45 18.96 -6.03 -23.31
C ALA A 45 18.50 -5.71 -24.74
N CYS A 46 18.49 -4.43 -25.11
CA CYS A 46 18.18 -3.98 -26.47
C CYS A 46 19.26 -4.45 -27.47
N ASP A 47 20.53 -4.37 -27.12
CA ASP A 47 21.64 -4.87 -27.94
C ASP A 47 21.56 -6.38 -28.15
N LEU A 48 21.24 -7.13 -27.10
CA LEU A 48 21.03 -8.57 -27.20
C LEU A 48 19.83 -8.90 -28.09
N PHE A 49 18.73 -8.16 -27.94
CA PHE A 49 17.53 -8.35 -28.75
C PHE A 49 17.81 -8.08 -30.23
N THR A 50 18.40 -6.93 -30.57
CA THR A 50 18.72 -6.57 -31.96
C THR A 50 19.70 -7.57 -32.57
N LYS A 51 20.76 -7.93 -31.83
CA LYS A 51 21.72 -8.94 -32.26
C LYS A 51 21.06 -10.29 -32.54
N THR A 52 20.05 -10.67 -31.76
CA THR A 52 19.35 -11.95 -31.96
C THR A 52 18.42 -11.88 -33.18
N VAL A 53 17.64 -10.81 -33.33
CA VAL A 53 16.63 -10.67 -34.39
C VAL A 53 17.27 -10.41 -35.76
N PHE A 54 18.25 -9.52 -35.80
CA PHE A 54 18.89 -9.04 -37.04
C PHE A 54 20.24 -9.71 -37.31
N LYS A 55 20.70 -10.60 -36.42
CA LYS A 55 22.01 -11.27 -36.45
C LYS A 55 23.21 -10.32 -36.31
N ASN A 56 22.97 -9.02 -36.16
CA ASN A 56 23.93 -7.94 -35.94
C ASN A 56 23.35 -6.94 -34.94
N THR A 57 24.20 -6.28 -34.16
CA THR A 57 23.79 -5.14 -33.34
C THR A 57 23.51 -3.97 -34.28
N ILE A 58 22.25 -3.53 -34.35
CA ILE A 58 21.81 -2.43 -35.20
C ILE A 58 21.15 -1.35 -34.37
N ASP A 59 21.26 -0.11 -34.82
CA ASP A 59 20.47 0.99 -34.27
C ASP A 59 19.08 0.98 -34.90
N LEU A 60 18.10 0.52 -34.12
CA LEU A 60 16.68 0.46 -34.52
C LEU A 60 16.13 1.84 -34.90
N ASN A 61 16.56 2.92 -34.23
CA ASN A 61 16.07 4.27 -34.53
C ASN A 61 16.46 4.73 -35.95
N MET A 62 17.61 4.26 -36.43
CA MET A 62 18.15 4.66 -37.73
C MET A 62 17.63 3.80 -38.88
N GLN A 63 17.40 2.50 -38.64
CA GLN A 63 17.03 1.55 -39.70
C GLN A 63 15.55 1.17 -39.73
N TYR A 64 14.88 1.14 -38.56
CA TYR A 64 13.50 0.69 -38.42
C TYR A 64 12.76 1.50 -37.34
N PRO A 65 12.59 2.82 -37.53
CA PRO A 65 12.01 3.70 -36.51
C PRO A 65 10.60 3.25 -36.09
N GLU A 66 9.82 2.68 -37.02
CA GLU A 66 8.48 2.12 -36.77
C GLU A 66 8.45 0.88 -35.86
N LEU A 67 9.58 0.21 -35.64
CA LEU A 67 9.68 -0.98 -34.80
C LEU A 67 10.22 -0.70 -33.40
N VAL A 68 10.74 0.51 -33.14
CA VAL A 68 11.41 0.87 -31.89
C VAL A 68 10.47 0.68 -30.70
N GLU A 69 9.27 1.25 -30.74
CA GLU A 69 8.29 1.14 -29.65
C GLU A 69 7.88 -0.32 -29.40
N LEU A 70 7.72 -1.11 -30.46
CA LEU A 70 7.37 -2.53 -30.36
C LEU A 70 8.54 -3.35 -29.79
N ALA A 71 9.77 -3.06 -30.21
CA ALA A 71 10.99 -3.68 -29.70
C ALA A 71 11.14 -3.43 -28.20
N GLU A 72 10.98 -2.17 -27.78
CA GLU A 72 11.04 -1.77 -26.38
C GLU A 72 9.99 -2.49 -25.55
N LEU A 73 8.75 -2.60 -26.06
CA LEU A 73 7.67 -3.29 -25.39
C LEU A 73 7.97 -4.80 -25.23
N ILE A 74 8.51 -5.45 -26.27
CA ILE A 74 8.91 -6.86 -26.21
C ILE A 74 10.06 -7.08 -25.22
N VAL A 75 11.08 -6.22 -25.23
CA VAL A 75 12.21 -6.29 -24.29
C VAL A 75 11.75 -6.07 -22.84
N ARG A 76 10.78 -5.15 -22.63
CA ARG A 76 10.13 -4.95 -21.33
C ARG A 76 9.34 -6.18 -20.89
N LYS A 77 8.54 -6.78 -21.77
CA LYS A 77 7.82 -8.04 -21.49
C LYS A 77 8.75 -9.20 -21.19
N CYS A 78 9.92 -9.26 -21.81
CA CYS A 78 10.99 -10.21 -21.46
C CYS A 78 11.65 -9.92 -20.10
N SER A 79 11.27 -8.81 -19.47
CA SER A 79 11.84 -8.15 -18.30
C SER A 79 13.36 -8.26 -18.23
N ARG A 80 14.01 -8.02 -19.38
CA ARG A 80 15.47 -7.99 -19.52
C ARG A 80 16.17 -9.30 -19.17
N LEU A 81 15.44 -10.43 -19.15
CA LEU A 81 16.02 -11.76 -18.97
C LEU A 81 16.70 -12.23 -20.27
N PRO A 82 18.01 -12.55 -20.27
CA PRO A 82 18.74 -12.95 -21.47
C PRO A 82 18.10 -14.14 -22.20
N LEU A 83 17.67 -15.16 -21.46
CA LEU A 83 17.04 -16.35 -22.04
C LEU A 83 15.71 -16.02 -22.74
N ALA A 84 14.93 -15.11 -22.17
CA ALA A 84 13.67 -14.70 -22.76
C ALA A 84 13.89 -13.92 -24.06
N ILE A 85 14.81 -12.96 -24.02
CA ILE A 85 15.20 -12.13 -25.16
C ILE A 85 15.72 -12.99 -26.31
N VAL A 86 16.62 -13.95 -26.03
CA VAL A 86 17.21 -14.79 -27.07
C VAL A 86 16.16 -15.72 -27.70
N THR A 87 15.23 -16.26 -26.91
CA THR A 87 14.21 -17.17 -27.45
C THR A 87 13.19 -16.40 -28.30
N ILE A 88 12.66 -15.28 -27.79
CA ILE A 88 11.68 -14.44 -28.52
C ILE A 88 12.34 -13.78 -29.74
N GLY A 89 13.56 -13.25 -29.57
CA GLY A 89 14.34 -12.68 -30.66
C GLY A 89 14.69 -13.73 -31.72
N GLY A 90 14.96 -14.96 -31.31
CA GLY A 90 15.19 -16.10 -32.22
C GLY A 90 13.95 -16.40 -33.07
N PHE A 91 12.77 -16.47 -32.44
CA PHE A 91 11.50 -16.62 -33.14
C PHE A 91 11.24 -15.47 -34.14
N LEU A 92 11.40 -14.22 -33.70
CA LEU A 92 11.22 -13.04 -34.56
C LEU A 92 12.26 -12.95 -35.69
N SER A 93 13.45 -13.54 -35.52
CA SER A 93 14.45 -13.59 -36.59
C SER A 93 13.94 -14.31 -37.83
N ASN A 94 13.08 -15.33 -37.63
CA ASN A 94 12.43 -16.12 -38.67
C ASN A 94 11.17 -15.44 -39.24
N GLN A 95 10.66 -14.40 -38.59
CA GLN A 95 9.46 -13.68 -39.01
C GLN A 95 9.79 -12.46 -39.91
N PRO A 96 8.82 -12.00 -40.72
CA PRO A 96 8.89 -10.71 -41.38
C PRO A 96 9.10 -9.59 -40.35
N LYS A 97 10.05 -8.69 -40.61
CA LYS A 97 10.33 -7.54 -39.74
C LYS A 97 9.36 -6.40 -40.03
N THR A 98 8.08 -6.64 -39.74
CA THR A 98 6.98 -5.69 -39.97
C THR A 98 6.25 -5.40 -38.65
N CYS A 99 5.68 -4.19 -38.53
CA CYS A 99 4.93 -3.80 -37.33
C CYS A 99 3.77 -4.76 -37.03
N LEU A 100 3.14 -5.31 -38.08
CA LEU A 100 1.98 -6.19 -37.92
C LEU A 100 2.35 -7.50 -37.21
N GLU A 101 3.43 -8.17 -37.61
CA GLU A 101 3.85 -9.44 -37.00
C GLU A 101 4.35 -9.24 -35.57
N TRP A 102 5.09 -8.16 -35.32
CA TRP A 102 5.59 -7.85 -33.98
C TRP A 102 4.44 -7.46 -33.03
N ARG A 103 3.45 -6.71 -33.54
CA ARG A 103 2.23 -6.39 -32.80
C ARG A 103 1.41 -7.65 -32.51
N LYS A 104 1.22 -8.55 -33.48
CA LYS A 104 0.52 -9.82 -33.27
C LYS A 104 1.14 -10.63 -32.12
N LEU A 105 2.47 -10.79 -32.12
CA LEU A 105 3.19 -11.47 -31.04
C LEU A 105 2.99 -10.75 -29.71
N ASN A 106 3.09 -9.42 -29.70
CA ASN A 106 2.95 -8.64 -28.49
C ASN A 106 1.53 -8.73 -27.88
N ASP A 107 0.51 -8.73 -28.73
CA ASP A 107 -0.90 -8.76 -28.32
C ASP A 107 -1.34 -10.17 -27.91
N HIS A 108 -0.73 -11.22 -28.47
CA HIS A 108 -1.10 -12.62 -28.24
C HIS A 108 0.03 -13.47 -27.63
N LEU A 109 0.95 -12.84 -26.91
CA LEU A 109 2.15 -13.50 -26.37
C LEU A 109 1.84 -14.77 -25.58
N SER A 110 0.76 -14.78 -24.78
CA SER A 110 0.31 -15.96 -24.02
C SER A 110 0.02 -17.15 -24.93
N ALA A 111 -0.75 -16.93 -25.99
CA ALA A 111 -1.15 -17.96 -26.93
C ALA A 111 0.06 -18.46 -27.73
N GLU A 112 0.95 -17.54 -28.13
CA GLU A 112 2.17 -17.88 -28.84
C GLU A 112 3.13 -18.73 -27.97
N LEU A 113 3.25 -18.42 -26.68
CA LEU A 113 4.03 -19.21 -25.71
C LEU A 113 3.44 -20.62 -25.48
N GLU A 114 2.13 -20.79 -25.63
CA GLU A 114 1.45 -22.08 -25.47
C GLU A 114 1.54 -22.96 -26.73
N LEU A 115 1.38 -22.36 -27.91
CA LEU A 115 1.20 -23.08 -29.17
C LEU A 115 2.51 -23.29 -29.93
N ASN A 116 3.51 -22.41 -29.79
CA ASN A 116 4.73 -22.49 -30.61
C ASN A 116 5.84 -23.33 -29.98
N PRO A 117 6.31 -24.38 -30.67
CA PRO A 117 7.43 -25.21 -30.19
C PRO A 117 8.73 -24.43 -30.01
N GLU A 118 8.98 -23.41 -30.84
CA GLU A 118 10.20 -22.58 -30.79
C GLU A 118 10.32 -21.77 -29.50
N LEU A 119 9.18 -21.43 -28.87
CA LEU A 119 9.13 -20.76 -27.57
C LEU A 119 9.07 -21.76 -26.39
N GLY A 120 9.13 -23.07 -26.67
CA GLY A 120 8.97 -24.14 -25.69
C GLY A 120 10.03 -24.16 -24.58
N THR A 121 11.24 -23.63 -24.84
CA THR A 121 12.31 -23.55 -23.83
C THR A 121 11.93 -22.61 -22.68
N ILE A 122 11.40 -21.43 -23.03
CA ILE A 122 10.87 -20.47 -22.04
C ILE A 122 9.76 -21.14 -21.23
N ARG A 123 8.80 -21.79 -21.93
CA ARG A 123 7.69 -22.48 -21.28
C ARG A 123 8.16 -23.57 -20.34
N THR A 124 9.15 -24.38 -20.73
CA THR A 124 9.63 -25.51 -19.94
C THR A 124 10.34 -25.07 -18.66
N VAL A 125 11.22 -24.06 -18.74
CA VAL A 125 11.90 -23.51 -17.56
C VAL A 125 10.87 -22.91 -16.59
N ARG A 126 9.87 -22.22 -17.13
CA ARG A 126 8.78 -21.59 -16.36
C ARG A 126 7.81 -22.55 -15.70
N VAL A 127 7.34 -23.57 -16.44
CA VAL A 127 6.44 -24.61 -15.91
C VAL A 127 7.14 -25.36 -14.78
N ARG A 128 8.45 -25.63 -14.90
CA ARG A 128 9.24 -26.20 -13.79
C ARG A 128 9.26 -25.31 -12.55
N SER A 129 9.33 -23.99 -12.70
CA SER A 129 9.24 -23.07 -11.56
C SER A 129 7.89 -23.18 -10.85
N TYR A 130 6.78 -23.27 -11.59
CA TYR A 130 5.45 -23.48 -11.00
C TYR A 130 5.28 -24.88 -10.39
N ASP A 131 5.75 -25.92 -11.08
CA ASP A 131 5.66 -27.31 -10.60
C ASP A 131 6.46 -27.52 -9.32
N GLY A 132 7.61 -26.83 -9.21
CA GLY A 132 8.46 -26.81 -8.02
C GLY A 132 7.87 -26.03 -6.83
N LEU A 133 6.77 -25.29 -7.00
CA LEU A 133 6.15 -24.59 -5.87
C LEU A 133 5.48 -25.57 -4.89
N PRO A 134 5.66 -25.36 -3.57
CA PRO A 134 4.85 -26.02 -2.57
C PRO A 134 3.35 -25.81 -2.81
N TYR A 135 2.54 -26.83 -2.51
CA TYR A 135 1.09 -26.81 -2.73
C TYR A 135 0.40 -25.57 -2.13
N HIS A 136 0.83 -25.13 -0.95
CA HIS A 136 0.25 -23.98 -0.25
C HIS A 136 0.53 -22.63 -0.93
N LEU A 137 1.60 -22.52 -1.73
CA LEU A 137 1.92 -21.31 -2.49
C LEU A 137 1.23 -21.25 -3.85
N LYS A 138 0.87 -22.40 -4.44
CA LYS A 138 0.26 -22.45 -5.78
C LYS A 138 -1.02 -21.62 -5.84
N SER A 139 -1.91 -21.73 -4.86
CA SER A 139 -3.14 -20.94 -4.83
C SER A 139 -2.89 -19.43 -4.70
N CYS A 140 -1.90 -19.00 -3.91
CA CYS A 140 -1.51 -17.60 -3.80
C CYS A 140 -0.93 -17.06 -5.12
N PHE A 141 -0.11 -17.87 -5.79
CA PHE A 141 0.48 -17.53 -7.09
C PHE A 141 -0.57 -17.43 -8.20
N LEU A 142 -1.45 -18.42 -8.32
CA LEU A 142 -2.54 -18.42 -9.31
C LEU A 142 -3.61 -17.34 -9.05
N TYR A 143 -3.61 -16.70 -7.88
CA TYR A 143 -4.45 -15.56 -7.57
C TYR A 143 -3.94 -14.24 -8.16
N MET A 144 -2.62 -14.15 -8.43
CA MET A 144 -1.98 -12.92 -8.90
C MET A 144 -2.48 -12.36 -10.25
N PRO A 145 -2.95 -13.18 -11.22
CA PRO A 145 -3.51 -12.69 -12.49
C PRO A 145 -4.67 -11.70 -12.36
N ILE A 146 -5.32 -11.62 -11.19
CA ILE A 146 -6.37 -10.63 -10.92
C ILE A 146 -5.87 -9.20 -11.11
N PHE A 147 -4.58 -8.95 -10.83
CA PHE A 147 -4.00 -7.61 -10.97
C PHE A 147 -3.53 -7.37 -12.41
N PRO A 148 -3.82 -6.20 -13.00
CA PRO A 148 -3.25 -5.74 -14.26
C PRO A 148 -1.74 -5.88 -14.36
N GLU A 149 -1.24 -5.92 -15.59
CA GLU A 149 0.20 -5.90 -15.90
C GLU A 149 0.86 -4.66 -15.28
N ASP A 150 2.09 -4.82 -14.80
CA ASP A 150 2.87 -3.78 -14.12
C ASP A 150 2.28 -3.11 -12.87
N GLN A 151 1.10 -3.52 -12.41
CA GLN A 151 0.50 -2.90 -11.23
C GLN A 151 1.28 -3.27 -9.95
N LYS A 152 1.69 -2.24 -9.21
CA LYS A 152 2.29 -2.40 -7.89
C LYS A 152 1.21 -2.74 -6.87
N VAL A 153 1.29 -3.94 -6.31
CA VAL A 153 0.31 -4.41 -5.32
C VAL A 153 0.91 -4.38 -3.92
N GLY A 154 0.22 -3.73 -2.99
CA GLY A 154 0.66 -3.65 -1.59
C GLY A 154 0.65 -5.01 -0.89
N ARG A 155 1.73 -5.34 -0.18
CA ARG A 155 1.89 -6.60 0.58
C ARG A 155 0.73 -6.87 1.54
N GLY A 156 0.31 -5.85 2.30
CA GLY A 156 -0.81 -5.97 3.23
C GLY A 156 -2.16 -6.19 2.54
N ARG A 157 -2.35 -5.66 1.33
CA ARG A 157 -3.56 -5.91 0.52
C ARG A 157 -3.61 -7.37 0.10
N LEU A 158 -2.50 -7.91 -0.42
CA LEU A 158 -2.40 -9.32 -0.83
C LEU A 158 -2.59 -10.29 0.35
N ALA A 159 -1.86 -10.08 1.44
CA ALA A 159 -1.90 -11.00 2.58
C ALA A 159 -3.31 -11.12 3.17
N ARG A 160 -4.05 -10.00 3.28
CA ARG A 160 -5.44 -10.01 3.76
C ARG A 160 -6.39 -10.65 2.76
N ARG A 161 -6.19 -10.47 1.46
CA ARG A 161 -6.99 -11.13 0.42
C ARG A 161 -6.77 -12.65 0.44
N TRP A 162 -5.53 -13.12 0.53
CA TRP A 162 -5.23 -14.55 0.64
C TRP A 162 -5.81 -15.18 1.92
N SER A 163 -5.75 -14.46 3.04
CA SER A 163 -6.39 -14.89 4.30
C SER A 163 -7.91 -14.94 4.16
N ALA A 164 -8.54 -13.94 3.54
CA ALA A 164 -9.98 -13.89 3.30
C ALA A 164 -10.47 -15.01 2.38
N GLU A 165 -9.69 -15.37 1.36
CA GLU A 165 -9.97 -16.54 0.51
C GLU A 165 -9.80 -17.86 1.27
N GLY A 166 -8.93 -17.87 2.29
CA GLY A 166 -8.63 -19.04 3.12
C GLY A 166 -7.46 -19.88 2.58
N TYR A 167 -6.58 -19.28 1.77
CA TYR A 167 -5.31 -19.87 1.33
C TYR A 167 -4.30 -19.96 2.46
N SER A 168 -4.36 -19.02 3.39
CA SER A 168 -3.70 -19.11 4.69
C SER A 168 -4.75 -19.32 5.77
N ARG A 169 -4.53 -20.32 6.64
CA ARG A 169 -5.40 -20.62 7.79
C ARG A 169 -4.60 -20.47 9.06
N GLU A 170 -5.27 -20.14 10.16
CA GLU A 170 -4.64 -20.05 11.47
C GLU A 170 -4.05 -21.40 11.87
N VAL A 171 -2.75 -21.43 12.15
CA VAL A 171 -2.00 -22.62 12.54
C VAL A 171 -1.06 -22.23 13.68
N HIS A 172 -1.04 -23.02 14.75
CA HIS A 172 -0.15 -22.84 15.92
C HIS A 172 -0.15 -21.42 16.53
N GLY A 173 -1.29 -20.71 16.52
CA GLY A 173 -1.43 -19.37 17.12
C GLY A 173 -0.95 -18.19 16.24
N LYS A 174 -0.44 -18.46 15.03
CA LYS A 174 -0.23 -17.43 13.98
C LYS A 174 -1.52 -17.21 13.18
N SER A 175 -1.89 -15.97 12.94
CA SER A 175 -3.08 -15.66 12.12
C SER A 175 -2.89 -16.03 10.65
N GLY A 176 -4.00 -16.19 9.93
CA GLY A 176 -3.97 -16.35 8.46
C GLY A 176 -3.24 -15.19 7.76
N GLU A 177 -3.36 -13.95 8.24
CA GLU A 177 -2.63 -12.81 7.67
C GLU A 177 -1.11 -12.94 7.90
N GLU A 178 -0.66 -13.39 9.08
CA GLU A 178 0.76 -13.62 9.36
C GLU A 178 1.34 -14.74 8.50
N ILE A 179 0.59 -15.83 8.30
CA ILE A 179 1.02 -16.94 7.44
C ILE A 179 1.04 -16.53 5.97
N ALA A 180 0.06 -15.74 5.52
CA ALA A 180 0.06 -15.18 4.16
C ALA A 180 1.26 -14.25 3.93
N ASP A 181 1.70 -13.56 4.98
CA ASP A 181 2.89 -12.72 4.95
C ASP A 181 4.18 -13.55 4.80
N ASP A 182 4.26 -14.69 5.48
CA ASP A 182 5.36 -15.66 5.32
C ASP A 182 5.37 -16.21 3.87
N TYR A 183 4.20 -16.55 3.31
CA TYR A 183 4.06 -17.01 1.92
C TYR A 183 4.49 -15.95 0.89
N PHE A 184 4.21 -14.67 1.16
CA PHE A 184 4.64 -13.56 0.31
C PHE A 184 6.17 -13.50 0.23
N ILE A 185 6.86 -13.63 1.36
CA ILE A 185 8.33 -13.64 1.40
C ILE A 185 8.89 -14.87 0.69
N GLU A 186 8.27 -16.04 0.86
CA GLU A 186 8.72 -17.25 0.17
C GLU A 186 8.60 -17.11 -1.36
N LEU A 187 7.51 -16.53 -1.87
CA LEU A 187 7.35 -16.25 -3.32
C LEU A 187 8.42 -15.29 -3.84
N ILE A 188 8.87 -14.31 -3.04
CA ILE A 188 9.99 -13.43 -3.38
C ILE A 188 11.31 -14.21 -3.40
N SER A 189 11.58 -15.02 -2.37
CA SER A 189 12.82 -15.81 -2.28
C SER A 189 12.98 -16.81 -3.44
N ARG A 190 11.85 -17.23 -4.03
CA ARG A 190 11.79 -18.11 -5.21
C ARG A 190 11.74 -17.33 -6.53
N SER A 191 11.84 -15.99 -6.49
CA SER A 191 11.77 -15.08 -7.64
C SER A 191 10.48 -15.20 -8.47
N MET A 192 9.37 -15.61 -7.85
CA MET A 192 8.06 -15.70 -8.52
C MET A 192 7.34 -14.34 -8.54
N ILE A 193 7.64 -13.47 -7.58
CA ILE A 193 7.17 -12.09 -7.52
C ILE A 193 8.35 -11.17 -7.22
N LEU A 194 8.37 -9.99 -7.83
CA LEU A 194 9.43 -9.00 -7.68
C LEU A 194 9.03 -7.95 -6.64
N PRO A 195 9.94 -7.54 -5.72
CA PRO A 195 9.70 -6.40 -4.86
C PRO A 195 9.75 -5.10 -5.70
N SER A 196 8.66 -4.33 -5.70
CA SER A 196 8.51 -3.14 -6.59
C SER A 196 8.71 -1.80 -5.88
N GLN A 197 8.56 -1.79 -4.54
CA GLN A 197 8.96 -0.68 -3.68
C GLN A 197 9.48 -1.23 -2.35
N GLN A 198 10.77 -1.04 -2.12
CA GLN A 198 11.32 -0.93 -0.78
C GLN A 198 10.95 0.46 -0.24
N THR A 199 9.68 0.65 0.15
CA THR A 199 9.44 1.72 1.12
C THR A 199 9.82 1.17 2.48
N MET A 200 10.96 1.64 2.97
CA MET A 200 11.46 1.38 4.31
C MET A 200 10.54 1.98 5.41
N HIS A 201 9.33 2.43 5.04
CA HIS A 201 8.34 2.91 5.97
C HIS A 201 7.65 1.79 6.77
N SER A 202 7.85 0.52 6.41
CA SER A 202 7.37 -0.64 7.17
C SER A 202 8.53 -1.30 7.93
N THR A 203 8.25 -1.79 9.14
CA THR A 203 9.20 -2.62 9.91
C THR A 203 9.62 -3.91 9.17
N LYS A 204 8.97 -4.25 8.05
CA LYS A 204 9.19 -5.50 7.28
C LYS A 204 9.86 -5.30 5.90
N GLY A 205 10.46 -4.14 5.62
CA GLY A 205 11.37 -3.89 4.47
C GLY A 205 10.74 -3.80 3.07
N ILE A 206 9.72 -4.62 2.74
CA ILE A 206 9.08 -4.68 1.42
C ILE A 206 7.61 -4.32 1.53
N TYR A 207 7.18 -3.27 0.81
CA TYR A 207 5.82 -2.72 0.91
C TYR A 207 4.91 -3.14 -0.23
N SER A 208 5.44 -3.32 -1.44
CA SER A 208 4.71 -3.78 -2.61
C SER A 208 5.49 -4.76 -3.45
N CYS A 209 4.76 -5.59 -4.21
CA CYS A 209 5.34 -6.44 -5.24
C CYS A 209 4.76 -6.10 -6.62
N GLN A 210 5.38 -6.69 -7.63
CA GLN A 210 4.93 -6.77 -9.01
C GLN A 210 5.22 -8.20 -9.48
N VAL A 211 4.35 -8.79 -10.29
CA VAL A 211 4.67 -10.08 -10.91
C VAL A 211 5.37 -9.79 -12.21
N HIS A 212 6.50 -10.45 -12.44
CA HIS A 212 7.24 -10.39 -13.69
C HIS A 212 6.33 -10.84 -14.85
N ASP A 213 6.28 -10.11 -15.98
CA ASP A 213 5.27 -10.33 -17.04
C ASP A 213 5.26 -11.77 -17.54
N LEU A 214 6.45 -12.30 -17.79
CA LEU A 214 6.71 -13.68 -18.14
C LEU A 214 6.18 -14.73 -17.17
N ILE A 215 6.25 -14.45 -15.86
CA ILE A 215 5.74 -15.31 -14.80
C ILE A 215 4.22 -15.15 -14.67
N ARG A 216 3.72 -13.92 -14.86
CA ARG A 216 2.29 -13.61 -14.91
C ARG A 216 1.59 -14.40 -16.02
N GLU A 217 2.22 -14.58 -17.18
CA GLU A 217 1.69 -15.42 -18.28
C GLU A 217 1.44 -16.87 -17.86
N ILE A 218 2.34 -17.47 -17.07
CA ILE A 218 2.14 -18.81 -16.52
C ILE A 218 0.93 -18.82 -15.60
N ALA A 219 0.85 -17.83 -14.71
CA ALA A 219 -0.23 -17.73 -13.75
C ALA A 219 -1.58 -17.56 -14.46
N ILE A 220 -1.65 -16.77 -15.53
CA ILE A 220 -2.85 -16.61 -16.37
C ILE A 220 -3.23 -17.94 -17.02
N SER A 221 -2.28 -18.59 -17.70
CA SER A 221 -2.50 -19.88 -18.38
C SER A 221 -3.02 -20.94 -17.41
N LYS A 222 -2.31 -21.17 -16.30
CA LYS A 222 -2.68 -22.16 -15.28
C LYS A 222 -3.99 -21.81 -14.57
N SER A 223 -4.24 -20.53 -14.31
CA SER A 223 -5.51 -20.09 -13.75
C SER A 223 -6.69 -20.35 -14.69
N LYS A 224 -6.52 -20.18 -16.01
CA LYS A 224 -7.53 -20.51 -17.01
C LYS A 224 -7.82 -22.01 -17.05
N GLU A 225 -6.78 -22.85 -17.02
CA GLU A 225 -6.91 -24.32 -16.92
C GLU A 225 -7.73 -24.73 -15.67
N GLU A 226 -7.48 -24.07 -14.53
CA GLU A 226 -8.17 -24.37 -13.27
C GLU A 226 -9.51 -23.61 -13.07
N LYS A 227 -9.92 -22.79 -14.06
CA LYS A 227 -11.10 -21.91 -13.98
C LYS A 227 -11.11 -21.04 -12.71
N LEU A 228 -9.94 -20.54 -12.34
CA LEU A 228 -9.74 -19.85 -11.07
C LEU A 228 -10.03 -18.35 -11.19
N VAL A 229 -9.34 -17.67 -12.10
CA VAL A 229 -9.44 -16.22 -12.37
C VAL A 229 -9.92 -15.97 -13.80
N PHE A 230 -10.84 -15.02 -13.96
CA PHE A 230 -11.22 -14.44 -15.25
C PHE A 230 -11.19 -12.92 -15.16
N THR A 231 -10.76 -12.28 -16.25
CA THR A 231 -10.69 -10.82 -16.37
C THR A 231 -11.69 -10.37 -17.43
N LEU A 232 -12.59 -9.46 -17.06
CA LEU A 232 -13.47 -8.76 -17.97
C LEU A 232 -12.75 -7.55 -18.54
N GLU A 233 -12.59 -7.53 -19.86
CA GLU A 233 -11.89 -6.50 -20.62
C GLU A 233 -12.56 -6.28 -21.98
N GLU A 234 -12.26 -5.14 -22.61
CA GLU A 234 -12.82 -4.78 -23.92
C GLU A 234 -12.59 -5.90 -24.96
N GLY A 235 -13.66 -6.28 -25.67
CA GLY A 235 -13.61 -7.37 -26.66
C GLY A 235 -14.00 -8.75 -26.13
N CYS A 236 -14.27 -8.90 -24.83
CA CYS A 236 -14.87 -10.13 -24.30
C CYS A 236 -16.27 -10.33 -24.89
N SER A 237 -16.38 -11.26 -25.84
CA SER A 237 -17.66 -11.78 -26.34
C SER A 237 -17.63 -13.29 -26.19
N SER A 238 -18.59 -13.85 -25.46
CA SER A 238 -18.66 -15.29 -25.25
C SER A 238 -20.07 -15.79 -25.50
N ASN A 239 -20.16 -16.91 -26.23
CA ASN A 239 -21.42 -17.60 -26.53
C ASN A 239 -21.88 -18.51 -25.37
N SER A 240 -21.08 -18.62 -24.29
CA SER A 240 -21.36 -19.43 -23.10
C SER A 240 -20.82 -18.78 -21.83
N GLN A 241 -21.58 -18.86 -20.74
CA GLN A 241 -21.15 -18.35 -19.43
C GLN A 241 -19.92 -19.10 -18.91
N VAL A 242 -18.89 -18.34 -18.56
CA VAL A 242 -17.69 -18.83 -17.87
C VAL A 242 -17.99 -18.95 -16.38
N THR A 243 -17.67 -20.11 -15.81
CA THR A 243 -17.74 -20.35 -14.37
C THR A 243 -16.36 -20.16 -13.76
N VAL A 244 -16.20 -19.16 -12.88
CA VAL A 244 -14.93 -18.84 -12.23
C VAL A 244 -15.10 -18.55 -10.73
N ARG A 245 -14.00 -18.55 -9.99
CA ARG A 245 -13.98 -18.20 -8.56
C ARG A 245 -13.63 -16.73 -8.31
N HIS A 246 -12.80 -16.15 -9.17
CA HIS A 246 -12.30 -14.79 -9.01
C HIS A 246 -12.53 -14.01 -10.30
N LEU A 247 -13.19 -12.86 -10.18
CA LEU A 247 -13.45 -11.96 -11.28
C LEU A 247 -12.64 -10.67 -11.09
N ALA A 248 -11.89 -10.29 -12.11
CA ALA A 248 -11.27 -8.99 -12.24
C ALA A 248 -12.02 -8.18 -13.31
N ILE A 249 -12.32 -6.92 -13.06
CA ILE A 249 -12.93 -6.01 -14.05
C ILE A 249 -11.87 -4.97 -14.38
N ASN A 250 -11.45 -4.95 -15.63
CA ASN A 250 -10.46 -4.01 -16.12
C ASN A 250 -11.11 -2.65 -16.45
N GLY A 251 -10.33 -1.57 -16.42
CA GLY A 251 -10.84 -0.21 -16.58
C GLY A 251 -11.30 0.12 -18.00
N ASN A 252 -10.87 -0.69 -18.97
CA ASN A 252 -11.33 -0.61 -20.35
C ASN A 252 -12.67 -1.32 -20.60
N TRP A 253 -13.21 -2.05 -19.61
CA TRP A 253 -14.49 -2.74 -19.76
C TRP A 253 -15.64 -1.72 -19.85
N LYS A 254 -16.30 -1.68 -21.01
CA LYS A 254 -17.43 -0.76 -21.26
C LYS A 254 -18.79 -1.44 -21.21
N GLY A 255 -18.83 -2.77 -21.18
CA GLY A 255 -20.05 -3.55 -21.28
C GLY A 255 -21.03 -3.31 -20.12
N ASP A 256 -22.29 -3.62 -20.37
CA ASP A 256 -23.36 -3.40 -19.40
C ASP A 256 -23.60 -4.62 -18.49
N LYS A 257 -24.58 -4.51 -17.60
CA LYS A 257 -24.97 -5.61 -16.70
C LYS A 257 -25.35 -6.88 -17.46
N SER A 258 -26.11 -6.77 -18.55
CA SER A 258 -26.57 -7.92 -19.33
C SER A 258 -25.42 -8.64 -20.02
N GLU A 259 -24.45 -7.88 -20.53
CA GLU A 259 -23.24 -8.40 -21.15
C GLU A 259 -22.34 -9.09 -20.13
N SER A 260 -22.15 -8.50 -18.95
CA SER A 260 -21.38 -9.15 -17.89
C SER A 260 -22.03 -10.45 -17.39
N GLU A 261 -23.37 -10.49 -17.31
CA GLU A 261 -24.13 -11.66 -16.90
C GLU A 261 -24.19 -12.75 -17.99
N SER A 262 -24.08 -12.39 -19.27
CA SER A 262 -23.99 -13.39 -20.35
C SER A 262 -22.61 -14.04 -20.42
N ILE A 263 -21.56 -13.30 -20.05
CA ILE A 263 -20.18 -13.78 -20.08
C ILE A 263 -19.83 -14.60 -18.84
N VAL A 264 -20.30 -14.23 -17.64
CA VAL A 264 -19.84 -14.85 -16.37
C VAL A 264 -21.01 -15.34 -15.51
N ASP A 265 -20.94 -16.60 -15.07
CA ASP A 265 -21.83 -17.13 -14.02
C ASP A 265 -21.32 -16.72 -12.63
N MET A 266 -22.11 -15.88 -11.97
CA MET A 266 -21.78 -15.27 -10.68
C MET A 266 -22.03 -16.20 -9.47
N SER A 267 -22.62 -17.38 -9.69
CA SER A 267 -23.07 -18.27 -8.61
C SER A 267 -21.92 -18.82 -7.76
N TYR A 268 -20.73 -18.95 -8.35
CA TYR A 268 -19.54 -19.54 -7.72
C TYR A 268 -18.48 -18.50 -7.31
N LEU A 269 -18.74 -17.21 -7.55
CA LEU A 269 -17.79 -16.15 -7.27
C LEU A 269 -17.48 -16.02 -5.78
N ARG A 270 -16.18 -15.96 -5.49
CA ARG A 270 -15.60 -15.73 -4.17
C ARG A 270 -14.88 -14.39 -4.09
N SER A 271 -14.35 -13.87 -5.20
CA SER A 271 -13.84 -12.51 -5.23
C SER A 271 -14.25 -11.72 -6.45
N ILE A 272 -14.43 -10.42 -6.24
CA ILE A 272 -14.55 -9.42 -7.29
C ILE A 272 -13.51 -8.32 -7.02
N THR A 273 -12.79 -7.91 -8.05
CA THR A 273 -11.90 -6.76 -8.02
C THR A 273 -12.20 -5.86 -9.19
N CYS A 274 -12.41 -4.57 -8.94
CA CYS A 274 -12.67 -3.58 -9.98
C CYS A 274 -11.47 -2.63 -10.09
N PHE A 275 -11.00 -2.43 -11.32
CA PHE A 275 -10.01 -1.43 -11.67
C PHE A 275 -10.70 -0.48 -12.64
N GLY A 276 -11.05 0.74 -12.24
CA GLY A 276 -11.75 1.71 -13.10
C GLY A 276 -13.13 2.08 -12.59
N GLU A 277 -14.11 2.20 -13.50
CA GLU A 277 -15.45 2.67 -13.18
C GLU A 277 -16.34 1.54 -12.63
N TRP A 278 -16.92 1.76 -11.43
CA TRP A 278 -17.98 0.92 -10.92
C TRP A 278 -19.28 1.22 -11.64
N LYS A 279 -19.84 0.20 -12.29
CA LYS A 279 -21.25 0.18 -12.68
C LYS A 279 -21.97 -0.84 -11.82
N SER A 280 -23.29 -0.72 -11.74
CA SER A 280 -24.16 -1.65 -11.01
C SER A 280 -24.30 -3.01 -11.73
N PHE A 281 -23.16 -3.59 -12.14
CA PHE A 281 -23.00 -4.71 -13.05
C PHE A 281 -23.68 -6.00 -12.60
N PHE A 282 -23.98 -6.18 -11.31
CA PHE A 282 -24.30 -7.49 -10.78
C PHE A 282 -25.60 -7.54 -10.01
N ASP A 283 -26.42 -8.56 -10.28
CA ASP A 283 -27.45 -8.95 -9.34
C ASP A 283 -26.82 -9.50 -8.05
N SER A 284 -26.83 -8.66 -7.01
CA SER A 284 -26.42 -8.99 -5.64
C SER A 284 -26.97 -10.32 -5.11
N ASN A 285 -28.10 -10.80 -5.63
CA ASN A 285 -28.73 -12.02 -5.16
C ASN A 285 -28.03 -13.32 -5.63
N LYS A 286 -27.25 -13.25 -6.72
CA LYS A 286 -26.50 -14.39 -7.29
C LYS A 286 -25.14 -14.60 -6.59
N MET A 287 -24.53 -13.54 -6.07
CA MET A 287 -23.17 -13.55 -5.48
C MET A 287 -23.15 -14.00 -4.01
N ARG A 288 -23.70 -15.18 -3.71
CA ARG A 288 -23.87 -15.64 -2.32
C ARG A 288 -22.58 -16.12 -1.66
N LEU A 289 -21.59 -16.52 -2.45
CA LEU A 289 -20.32 -17.09 -1.95
C LEU A 289 -19.17 -16.07 -1.83
N LEU A 290 -19.46 -14.79 -2.09
CA LEU A 290 -18.47 -13.72 -2.13
C LEU A 290 -17.78 -13.54 -0.77
N ARG A 291 -16.44 -13.56 -0.78
CA ARG A 291 -15.53 -13.40 0.37
C ARG A 291 -14.70 -12.13 0.26
N VAL A 292 -14.30 -11.74 -0.95
CA VAL A 292 -13.46 -10.56 -1.20
C VAL A 292 -14.17 -9.62 -2.18
N LEU A 293 -14.42 -8.39 -1.74
CA LEU A 293 -14.88 -7.31 -2.61
C LEU A 293 -13.86 -6.17 -2.50
N ASP A 294 -13.12 -5.97 -3.59
CA ASP A 294 -12.01 -5.02 -3.64
C ASP A 294 -12.30 -3.95 -4.70
N LEU A 295 -12.69 -2.76 -4.24
CA LEU A 295 -13.05 -1.60 -5.04
C LEU A 295 -12.06 -0.45 -4.81
N GLU A 296 -10.80 -0.78 -4.51
CA GLU A 296 -9.75 0.23 -4.33
C GLU A 296 -9.59 1.11 -5.59
N ASP A 297 -9.53 2.43 -5.39
CA ASP A 297 -9.38 3.47 -6.41
C ASP A 297 -10.45 3.42 -7.53
N THR A 298 -11.61 2.82 -7.24
CA THR A 298 -12.72 2.71 -8.18
C THR A 298 -13.52 4.02 -8.26
N THR A 299 -13.84 4.46 -9.49
CA THR A 299 -14.61 5.69 -9.77
C THR A 299 -16.10 5.37 -9.98
N GLY A 300 -16.99 6.37 -9.89
CA GLY A 300 -18.44 6.17 -10.08
C GLY A 300 -19.15 5.40 -8.96
N LEU A 301 -18.45 5.04 -7.89
CA LEU A 301 -19.00 4.32 -6.74
C LEU A 301 -19.55 5.28 -5.69
N HIS A 302 -20.87 5.42 -5.64
CA HIS A 302 -21.59 6.26 -4.67
C HIS A 302 -22.23 5.47 -3.50
N ASP A 303 -22.67 6.18 -2.45
CA ASP A 303 -23.26 5.62 -1.22
C ASP A 303 -24.41 4.63 -1.46
N HIS A 304 -25.32 4.94 -2.40
CA HIS A 304 -26.47 4.09 -2.68
C HIS A 304 -26.09 2.71 -3.22
N HIS A 305 -24.94 2.58 -3.91
CA HIS A 305 -24.41 1.29 -4.36
C HIS A 305 -24.00 0.40 -3.19
N LEU A 306 -23.61 0.99 -2.05
CA LEU A 306 -23.17 0.20 -0.90
C LEU A 306 -24.34 -0.47 -0.17
N LYS A 307 -25.58 0.02 -0.34
CA LYS A 307 -26.77 -0.51 0.37
C LYS A 307 -26.91 -2.03 0.19
N VAL A 308 -26.55 -2.55 -0.98
CA VAL A 308 -26.64 -3.99 -1.30
C VAL A 308 -25.54 -4.84 -0.68
N ILE A 309 -24.41 -4.25 -0.26
CA ILE A 309 -23.25 -4.99 0.26
C ILE A 309 -23.61 -5.80 1.51
N GLY A 310 -24.53 -5.32 2.34
CA GLY A 310 -25.02 -6.04 3.52
C GLY A 310 -25.69 -7.39 3.23
N LYS A 311 -25.93 -7.75 1.96
CA LYS A 311 -26.42 -9.07 1.53
C LYS A 311 -25.32 -10.14 1.43
N PHE A 312 -24.05 -9.75 1.34
CA PHE A 312 -22.93 -10.69 1.14
C PHE A 312 -22.47 -11.32 2.46
N LEU A 313 -23.27 -12.23 3.00
CA LEU A 313 -23.09 -12.78 4.36
C LEU A 313 -21.74 -13.50 4.59
N HIS A 314 -21.08 -13.95 3.52
CA HIS A 314 -19.78 -14.62 3.56
C HIS A 314 -18.58 -13.67 3.35
N LEU A 315 -18.83 -12.38 3.17
CA LEU A 315 -17.79 -11.38 2.92
C LEU A 315 -16.84 -11.28 4.12
N ARG A 316 -15.53 -11.37 3.84
CA ARG A 316 -14.43 -11.29 4.80
C ARG A 316 -13.52 -10.10 4.56
N TYR A 317 -13.41 -9.62 3.32
CA TYR A 317 -12.61 -8.47 2.93
C TYR A 317 -13.46 -7.48 2.13
N LEU A 318 -13.50 -6.22 2.57
CA LEU A 318 -14.08 -5.10 1.85
C LEU A 318 -13.07 -3.95 1.79
N SER A 319 -12.71 -3.53 0.58
CA SER A 319 -11.90 -2.33 0.34
C SER A 319 -12.71 -1.33 -0.47
N LEU A 320 -12.82 -0.11 0.06
CA LEU A 320 -13.38 1.10 -0.55
C LEU A 320 -12.31 2.22 -0.54
N ARG A 321 -11.05 1.81 -0.49
CA ARG A 321 -9.93 2.73 -0.34
C ARG A 321 -9.80 3.58 -1.60
N GLY A 322 -9.59 4.89 -1.46
CA GLY A 322 -9.45 5.80 -2.61
C GLY A 322 -10.77 6.15 -3.32
N CYS A 323 -11.92 5.63 -2.85
CA CYS A 323 -13.22 6.01 -3.38
C CYS A 323 -13.66 7.36 -2.83
N ASN A 324 -13.52 8.40 -3.64
CA ASN A 324 -13.77 9.79 -3.23
C ASN A 324 -15.24 10.19 -3.14
N ASP A 325 -16.14 9.44 -3.77
CA ASP A 325 -17.58 9.75 -3.84
C ASP A 325 -18.43 8.97 -2.82
N ILE A 326 -17.76 8.40 -1.80
CA ILE A 326 -18.39 7.68 -0.70
C ILE A 326 -18.27 8.48 0.58
N TYR A 327 -19.42 8.82 1.16
CA TYR A 327 -19.54 9.62 2.37
C TYR A 327 -20.10 8.81 3.55
N HIS A 328 -20.95 7.82 3.25
CA HIS A 328 -21.65 7.04 4.26
C HIS A 328 -21.58 5.53 4.01
N LEU A 329 -21.21 4.79 5.05
CA LEU A 329 -21.39 3.35 5.07
C LEU A 329 -22.82 3.01 5.53
N PRO A 330 -23.51 2.08 4.86
CA PRO A 330 -24.89 1.73 5.21
C PRO A 330 -24.95 0.93 6.52
N ASP A 331 -26.06 1.07 7.24
CA ASP A 331 -26.31 0.27 8.46
C ASP A 331 -26.35 -1.25 8.18
N SER A 332 -26.66 -1.63 6.94
CA SER A 332 -26.64 -3.03 6.47
C SER A 332 -25.25 -3.67 6.54
N LEU A 333 -24.17 -2.87 6.62
CA LEU A 333 -22.81 -3.36 6.86
C LEU A 333 -22.73 -4.24 8.11
N GLY A 334 -23.48 -3.92 9.17
CA GLY A 334 -23.51 -4.71 10.40
C GLY A 334 -24.06 -6.13 10.26
N ASN A 335 -24.59 -6.50 9.09
CA ASN A 335 -24.99 -7.87 8.77
C ASN A 335 -23.81 -8.77 8.42
N LEU A 336 -22.66 -8.20 8.05
CA LEU A 336 -21.47 -8.91 7.58
C LEU A 336 -20.66 -9.53 8.73
N ARG A 337 -21.26 -10.50 9.44
CA ARG A 337 -20.66 -11.09 10.66
C ARG A 337 -19.34 -11.83 10.41
N GLN A 338 -19.02 -12.13 9.15
CA GLN A 338 -17.76 -12.76 8.73
C GLN A 338 -16.67 -11.75 8.32
N LEU A 339 -16.96 -10.45 8.31
CA LEU A 339 -16.00 -9.44 7.87
C LEU A 339 -14.79 -9.40 8.80
N GLU A 340 -13.60 -9.61 8.22
CA GLU A 340 -12.30 -9.63 8.90
C GLU A 340 -11.52 -8.34 8.63
N THR A 341 -11.62 -7.80 7.41
CA THR A 341 -10.96 -6.55 6.99
C THR A 341 -11.96 -5.58 6.36
N LEU A 342 -11.94 -4.34 6.85
CA LEU A 342 -12.61 -3.19 6.24
C LEU A 342 -11.55 -2.10 5.99
N ASP A 343 -11.31 -1.77 4.73
CA ASP A 343 -10.39 -0.70 4.32
C ASP A 343 -11.17 0.44 3.67
N ILE A 344 -11.22 1.58 4.36
CA ILE A 344 -11.89 2.81 3.92
C ILE A 344 -10.92 4.00 3.94
N ARG A 345 -9.61 3.73 3.89
CA ARG A 345 -8.60 4.80 3.83
C ARG A 345 -8.80 5.64 2.58
N ASP A 346 -8.37 6.90 2.63
CA ASP A 346 -8.39 7.76 1.45
C ASP A 346 -9.82 7.87 0.83
N SER A 347 -10.87 7.77 1.66
CA SER A 347 -12.27 7.99 1.28
C SER A 347 -12.85 9.19 2.04
N ARG A 348 -14.06 9.66 1.68
CA ARG A 348 -14.74 10.76 2.39
C ARG A 348 -15.64 10.30 3.54
N ILE A 349 -15.48 9.04 3.98
CA ILE A 349 -16.25 8.49 5.12
C ILE A 349 -15.74 9.09 6.43
N VAL A 350 -16.56 9.91 7.08
CA VAL A 350 -16.23 10.54 8.37
C VAL A 350 -16.83 9.79 9.56
N LEU A 351 -18.01 9.18 9.41
CA LEU A 351 -18.74 8.53 10.50
C LEU A 351 -18.96 7.05 10.20
N LEU A 352 -18.57 6.18 11.14
CA LEU A 352 -18.90 4.77 11.06
C LEU A 352 -20.32 4.48 11.58
N PRO A 353 -21.08 3.57 10.91
CA PRO A 353 -22.43 3.25 11.30
C PRO A 353 -22.44 2.59 12.67
N LYS A 354 -23.49 2.84 13.47
CA LYS A 354 -23.63 2.27 14.82
C LYS A 354 -23.65 0.74 14.79
N THR A 355 -24.04 0.16 13.67
CA THR A 355 -24.10 -1.29 13.46
C THR A 355 -22.73 -1.95 13.33
N ILE A 356 -21.62 -1.19 13.17
CA ILE A 356 -20.26 -1.73 13.06
C ILE A 356 -19.87 -2.60 14.26
N ILE A 357 -20.42 -2.32 15.45
CA ILE A 357 -20.21 -3.09 16.68
C ILE A 357 -20.71 -4.55 16.59
N LYS A 358 -21.50 -4.89 15.55
CA LYS A 358 -21.98 -6.26 15.28
C LYS A 358 -20.92 -7.12 14.59
N LEU A 359 -19.87 -6.52 14.02
CA LEU A 359 -18.81 -7.20 13.27
C LEU A 359 -17.79 -7.88 14.19
N ARG A 360 -18.19 -8.99 14.81
CA ARG A 360 -17.39 -9.66 15.85
C ARG A 360 -16.07 -10.27 15.37
N LYS A 361 -15.92 -10.50 14.05
CA LYS A 361 -14.70 -11.04 13.43
C LYS A 361 -13.79 -9.96 12.83
N LEU A 362 -14.17 -8.68 12.95
CA LEU A 362 -13.40 -7.60 12.37
C LEU A 362 -12.06 -7.47 13.10
N ASN A 363 -10.99 -7.77 12.38
CA ASN A 363 -9.62 -7.75 12.86
C ASN A 363 -8.88 -6.50 12.39
N ASN A 364 -9.17 -6.04 11.18
CA ASN A 364 -8.50 -4.91 10.56
C ASN A 364 -9.51 -3.86 10.09
N LEU A 365 -9.59 -2.74 10.80
CA LEU A 365 -10.32 -1.56 10.37
C LEU A 365 -9.31 -0.50 9.95
N HIS A 366 -9.08 -0.35 8.65
CA HIS A 366 -8.22 0.70 8.11
C HIS A 366 -9.07 1.90 7.73
N ALA A 367 -8.79 3.05 8.35
CA ALA A 367 -9.54 4.28 8.17
C ALA A 367 -8.62 5.49 8.34
N GLY A 368 -9.09 6.63 7.84
CA GLY A 368 -8.34 7.88 7.80
C GLY A 368 -7.72 8.16 6.44
N THR A 369 -7.39 9.43 6.20
CA THR A 369 -6.74 9.88 4.98
C THR A 369 -5.23 9.88 5.16
N LYS A 370 -4.49 9.54 4.11
CA LYS A 370 -3.03 9.74 4.10
C LYS A 370 -2.73 11.23 4.27
N SER A 371 -1.74 11.55 5.10
CA SER A 371 -1.12 12.87 5.03
C SER A 371 -0.40 13.01 3.69
N VAL A 372 -0.55 14.18 3.07
CA VAL A 372 -0.07 14.60 1.74
C VAL A 372 1.40 14.21 1.41
N ASP A 373 2.23 13.85 2.39
CA ASP A 373 3.64 13.46 2.15
C ASP A 373 3.87 12.05 1.59
N ASP A 374 2.92 11.14 1.68
CA ASP A 374 3.17 9.74 1.28
C ASP A 374 2.95 9.52 -0.24
N ALA A 375 2.72 10.59 -1.02
CA ALA A 375 2.70 10.60 -2.49
C ALA A 375 3.33 11.88 -3.03
N VAL A 376 4.41 11.74 -3.79
CA VAL A 376 4.92 12.80 -4.66
C VAL A 376 3.89 12.99 -5.78
N SER A 377 2.97 13.93 -5.59
CA SER A 377 2.29 14.64 -6.67
C SER A 377 1.67 15.91 -6.12
N ILE A 378 2.01 16.99 -6.80
CA ILE A 378 1.53 18.36 -6.67
C ILE A 378 -0.01 18.40 -6.80
N ASP A 379 -0.59 19.42 -6.17
CA ASP A 379 -2.00 19.83 -6.13
C ASP A 379 -2.89 19.17 -5.06
N ASP A 380 -2.89 19.79 -3.87
CA ASP A 380 -4.12 19.92 -3.11
C ASP A 380 -4.16 21.27 -2.37
N GLU A 381 -4.32 22.32 -3.18
CA GLU A 381 -4.61 23.69 -2.72
C GLU A 381 -5.97 23.78 -1.98
N PHE A 382 -6.78 22.72 -1.99
CA PHE A 382 -8.12 22.72 -1.42
C PHE A 382 -8.15 22.40 0.09
N VAL A 383 -7.36 21.42 0.58
CA VAL A 383 -7.43 20.98 1.99
C VAL A 383 -6.75 21.95 2.95
N HIS A 384 -5.68 22.63 2.54
CA HIS A 384 -4.97 23.58 3.39
C HIS A 384 -5.53 25.01 3.33
N ASN A 385 -6.18 25.43 2.23
CA ASN A 385 -6.68 26.81 2.11
C ASN A 385 -8.16 26.99 2.52
N PHE A 386 -8.99 25.94 2.49
CA PHE A 386 -10.38 26.05 2.94
C PHE A 386 -10.57 26.32 4.46
N PRO A 387 -9.70 25.83 5.38
CA PRO A 387 -9.84 26.15 6.80
C PRO A 387 -9.50 27.61 7.11
N GLN A 388 -8.40 28.17 6.57
CA GLN A 388 -7.91 29.48 6.99
C GLN A 388 -8.77 30.65 6.48
N ALA A 389 -9.33 30.56 5.26
CA ALA A 389 -10.15 31.64 4.69
C ALA A 389 -11.54 31.76 5.35
N ILE A 390 -12.09 30.65 5.88
CA ILE A 390 -13.44 30.60 6.47
C ILE A 390 -13.39 30.72 8.01
N GLN A 391 -12.26 30.40 8.65
CA GLN A 391 -12.05 30.47 10.11
C GLN A 391 -12.32 31.86 10.73
N ASN A 392 -12.21 32.94 9.96
CA ASN A 392 -12.29 34.31 10.46
C ASN A 392 -13.63 35.03 10.18
N ARG A 393 -14.65 34.35 9.61
CA ARG A 393 -15.95 34.98 9.27
C ARG A 393 -17.15 34.05 9.53
N PRO A 394 -17.73 34.03 10.75
CA PRO A 394 -18.86 33.16 11.08
C PRO A 394 -20.10 33.41 10.20
N CYS A 395 -20.28 34.63 9.69
CA CYS A 395 -21.37 34.95 8.76
C CYS A 395 -21.27 34.22 7.41
N ILE A 396 -20.06 33.88 6.94
CA ILE A 396 -19.86 33.15 5.69
C ILE A 396 -20.26 31.68 5.85
N LEU A 397 -19.95 31.07 7.00
CA LEU A 397 -20.34 29.70 7.35
C LEU A 397 -21.86 29.47 7.34
N CYS A 398 -22.64 30.49 7.71
CA CYS A 398 -24.11 30.42 7.68
C CYS A 398 -24.71 30.60 6.27
N ILE A 399 -23.99 31.25 5.35
CA ILE A 399 -24.46 31.56 3.99
C ILE A 399 -23.97 30.50 2.98
N MET A 400 -22.88 29.79 3.27
CA MET A 400 -22.33 28.72 2.45
C MET A 400 -23.29 27.54 2.17
N PRO A 401 -24.07 27.00 3.13
CA PRO A 401 -25.04 25.95 2.80
C PRO A 401 -26.17 26.49 1.91
N LEU A 402 -26.55 27.76 2.05
CA LEU A 402 -27.50 28.41 1.13
C LEU A 402 -26.88 28.57 -0.27
N PHE A 403 -25.64 29.02 -0.40
CA PHE A 403 -24.96 29.14 -1.69
C PHE A 403 -24.66 27.78 -2.35
N PHE A 404 -24.32 26.74 -1.57
CA PHE A 404 -24.07 25.39 -2.08
C PHE A 404 -25.37 24.72 -2.52
N CYS A 405 -26.43 24.84 -1.71
CA CYS A 405 -27.78 24.44 -2.12
C CYS A 405 -28.27 25.25 -3.32
N ILE A 406 -28.03 26.56 -3.40
CA ILE A 406 -28.45 27.39 -4.55
C ILE A 406 -27.61 27.10 -5.80
N ALA A 407 -26.31 26.83 -5.69
CA ALA A 407 -25.44 26.51 -6.82
C ALA A 407 -25.72 25.11 -7.40
N TYR A 408 -26.09 24.14 -6.55
CA TYR A 408 -26.47 22.78 -6.99
C TYR A 408 -27.98 22.59 -7.23
N CYS A 409 -28.83 23.49 -6.75
CA CYS A 409 -30.28 23.53 -7.05
C CYS A 409 -30.67 24.66 -8.02
N ALA A 410 -29.71 25.31 -8.69
CA ALA A 410 -30.01 26.30 -9.72
C ALA A 410 -30.73 25.59 -10.90
N PRO A 411 -31.88 26.11 -11.36
CA PRO A 411 -32.77 25.39 -12.26
C PRO A 411 -32.28 25.47 -13.71
N GLN A 412 -31.81 24.35 -14.27
CA GLN A 412 -32.12 24.05 -15.66
C GLN A 412 -33.31 23.09 -15.64
N LEU A 413 -34.36 23.47 -16.38
CA LEU A 413 -35.68 22.89 -16.29
C LEU A 413 -35.68 21.37 -16.47
N THR A 414 -36.49 20.72 -15.62
CA THR A 414 -36.96 19.32 -15.64
C THR A 414 -35.94 18.21 -15.26
N LEU A 415 -36.41 17.34 -14.35
CA LEU A 415 -35.95 15.98 -13.98
C LEU A 415 -34.87 15.84 -12.89
N ASP A 416 -35.22 15.00 -11.90
CA ASP A 416 -34.38 14.18 -11.03
C ASP A 416 -32.99 14.73 -10.63
N CYS A 417 -32.87 15.21 -9.38
CA CYS A 417 -31.55 15.30 -8.76
C CYS A 417 -30.96 13.87 -8.66
N ASP A 418 -29.85 13.62 -9.34
CA ASP A 418 -29.09 12.37 -9.22
C ASP A 418 -28.79 12.11 -7.72
N PRO A 419 -29.08 10.91 -7.17
CA PRO A 419 -28.87 10.58 -5.75
C PRO A 419 -27.50 10.99 -5.19
N SER A 420 -26.47 11.02 -6.04
CA SER A 420 -25.11 11.48 -5.75
C SER A 420 -25.06 12.93 -5.21
N HIS A 421 -25.85 13.84 -5.78
CA HIS A 421 -25.90 15.24 -5.37
C HIS A 421 -26.59 15.43 -4.01
N CYS A 422 -27.61 14.62 -3.72
CA CYS A 422 -28.26 14.63 -2.40
C CYS A 422 -27.33 14.10 -1.30
N ASP A 423 -26.56 13.05 -1.58
CA ASP A 423 -25.60 12.48 -0.63
C ASP A 423 -24.44 13.45 -0.37
N ALA A 424 -23.90 14.09 -1.41
CA ALA A 424 -22.87 15.12 -1.28
C ALA A 424 -23.36 16.36 -0.51
N CYS A 425 -24.59 16.81 -0.77
CA CYS A 425 -25.22 17.91 -0.05
C CYS A 425 -25.44 17.53 1.44
N THR A 426 -25.92 16.31 1.70
CA THR A 426 -26.09 15.80 3.07
C THR A 426 -24.75 15.72 3.80
N PHE A 427 -23.70 15.22 3.15
CA PHE A 427 -22.36 15.23 3.71
C PHE A 427 -21.89 16.65 4.03
N PHE A 428 -22.05 17.58 3.09
CA PHE A 428 -21.66 18.97 3.29
C PHE A 428 -22.42 19.60 4.47
N CYS A 429 -23.74 19.52 4.48
CA CYS A 429 -24.59 20.17 5.48
C CYS A 429 -24.58 19.49 6.85
N CYS A 430 -24.49 18.16 6.93
CA CYS A 430 -24.65 17.41 8.18
C CYS A 430 -23.33 16.93 8.78
N HIS A 431 -22.25 16.85 7.99
CA HIS A 431 -20.97 16.34 8.46
C HIS A 431 -19.85 17.35 8.30
N LEU A 432 -19.61 17.87 7.09
CA LEU A 432 -18.50 18.78 6.83
C LEU A 432 -18.72 20.14 7.51
N LEU A 433 -19.88 20.75 7.34
CA LEU A 433 -20.17 22.06 7.92
C LEU A 433 -20.22 22.02 9.46
N PRO A 434 -20.87 21.03 10.11
CA PRO A 434 -20.74 20.84 11.56
C PRO A 434 -19.32 20.50 11.99
N ALA A 435 -18.56 19.72 11.19
CA ALA A 435 -17.15 19.46 11.48
C ALA A 435 -16.31 20.75 11.44
N ILE A 436 -16.46 21.59 10.42
CA ILE A 436 -15.80 22.89 10.31
C ILE A 436 -16.22 23.81 11.47
N ALA A 437 -17.52 23.89 11.76
CA ALA A 437 -18.05 24.69 12.86
C ALA A 437 -17.52 24.22 14.23
N MET A 438 -17.35 22.91 14.42
CA MET A 438 -16.76 22.31 15.62
C MET A 438 -15.22 22.19 15.56
N ARG A 439 -14.59 22.69 14.48
CA ARG A 439 -13.15 22.56 14.21
C ARG A 439 -12.61 21.12 14.25
N LEU A 440 -13.42 20.14 13.87
CA LEU A 440 -13.01 18.74 13.81
C LEU A 440 -12.05 18.51 12.65
N ASP A 441 -10.92 17.88 12.95
CA ASP A 441 -10.03 17.32 11.96
C ASP A 441 -10.68 16.15 11.19
N LEU A 442 -10.57 16.11 9.87
CA LEU A 442 -11.13 15.08 8.98
C LEU A 442 -10.13 13.97 8.63
N TYR A 443 -8.90 13.97 9.18
CA TYR A 443 -7.92 12.90 8.93
C TYR A 443 -8.31 11.53 9.50
N GLY A 444 -9.34 11.45 10.36
CA GLY A 444 -9.77 10.21 11.02
C GLY A 444 -11.28 10.06 11.11
N VAL A 445 -11.72 8.84 11.39
CA VAL A 445 -13.14 8.49 11.48
C VAL A 445 -13.68 8.62 12.89
N LEU A 446 -14.94 9.02 12.99
CA LEU A 446 -15.70 9.07 14.23
C LEU A 446 -16.29 7.70 14.54
N LEU A 447 -15.96 7.18 15.72
CA LEU A 447 -16.52 5.94 16.24
C LEU A 447 -17.81 6.17 17.02
N SER A 448 -18.70 5.18 16.95
CA SER A 448 -19.86 5.11 17.82
C SER A 448 -19.52 4.41 19.15
N ARG A 449 -20.31 4.70 20.20
CA ARG A 449 -20.18 4.05 21.51
C ARG A 449 -20.36 2.53 21.38
N GLY A 450 -19.58 1.77 22.14
CA GLY A 450 -19.66 0.31 22.19
C GLY A 450 -18.65 -0.40 21.29
N ILE A 451 -17.61 0.29 20.80
CA ILE A 451 -16.57 -0.32 19.95
C ILE A 451 -15.83 -1.46 20.66
N ARG A 452 -15.82 -1.45 22.01
CA ARG A 452 -15.37 -2.57 22.86
C ARG A 452 -16.02 -3.93 22.56
N LYS A 453 -17.14 -3.96 21.82
CA LYS A 453 -17.82 -5.20 21.41
C LYS A 453 -17.13 -5.92 20.26
N LEU A 454 -16.21 -5.24 19.56
CA LEU A 454 -15.30 -5.90 18.62
C LEU A 454 -14.37 -6.80 19.43
N LYS A 455 -14.44 -8.12 19.23
CA LYS A 455 -13.84 -9.08 20.15
C LYS A 455 -12.31 -9.07 20.15
N ALA A 456 -11.65 -8.74 19.04
CA ALA A 456 -10.19 -8.73 18.94
C ALA A 456 -9.65 -7.98 17.69
N PRO A 457 -9.96 -6.68 17.48
CA PRO A 457 -9.33 -5.93 16.41
C PRO A 457 -7.81 -5.84 16.66
N ARG A 458 -7.02 -6.24 15.65
CA ARG A 458 -5.55 -6.09 15.62
C ARG A 458 -5.15 -4.71 15.12
N THR A 459 -5.87 -4.18 14.13
CA THR A 459 -5.63 -2.85 13.57
C THR A 459 -6.88 -1.99 13.68
N LEU A 460 -6.73 -0.83 14.29
CA LEU A 460 -7.71 0.25 14.28
C LEU A 460 -7.04 1.46 13.63
N GLY A 461 -7.63 1.94 12.53
CA GLY A 461 -7.15 3.07 11.76
C GLY A 461 -7.17 4.39 12.54
N VAL A 462 -7.11 5.51 11.82
CA VAL A 462 -7.10 6.83 12.47
C VAL A 462 -8.49 7.14 13.01
N VAL A 463 -8.62 7.23 14.33
CA VAL A 463 -9.86 7.57 15.04
C VAL A 463 -9.82 9.02 15.50
N ASN A 464 -10.87 9.79 15.23
CA ASN A 464 -11.01 11.14 15.75
C ASN A 464 -11.66 11.15 17.16
N ILE A 465 -10.98 11.77 18.12
CA ILE A 465 -11.43 11.88 19.53
C ILE A 465 -11.77 13.32 19.97
N ALA A 466 -11.82 14.30 19.06
CA ALA A 466 -12.08 15.70 19.39
C ALA A 466 -13.52 15.97 19.87
N ARG A 467 -14.47 15.06 19.61
CA ARG A 467 -15.85 15.20 20.09
C ARG A 467 -15.98 14.99 21.61
N PRO A 468 -17.03 15.51 22.26
CA PRO A 468 -17.30 15.26 23.68
C PRO A 468 -17.43 13.77 24.05
N GLN A 469 -17.75 12.92 23.07
CA GLN A 469 -17.84 11.46 23.26
C GLN A 469 -16.49 10.76 23.15
N GLY A 470 -15.41 11.48 22.80
CA GLY A 470 -14.05 10.94 22.63
C GLY A 470 -13.56 10.20 23.87
N LYS A 471 -13.84 10.73 25.07
CA LYS A 471 -13.60 10.06 26.35
C LYS A 471 -14.17 8.63 26.42
N VAL A 472 -15.45 8.47 26.03
CA VAL A 472 -16.13 7.17 26.04
C VAL A 472 -15.53 6.24 24.99
N VAL A 473 -15.14 6.78 23.83
CA VAL A 473 -14.47 6.01 22.77
C VAL A 473 -13.10 5.52 23.23
N LEU A 474 -12.31 6.35 23.92
CA LEU A 474 -11.01 5.95 24.49
C LEU A 474 -11.16 4.84 25.54
N GLN A 475 -12.14 4.95 26.42
CA GLN A 475 -12.46 3.90 27.39
C GLN A 475 -12.87 2.57 26.75
N ASP A 476 -13.55 2.63 25.60
CA ASP A 476 -13.85 1.43 24.83
C ASP A 476 -12.59 0.88 24.13
N ILE A 477 -11.71 1.74 23.61
CA ILE A 477 -10.45 1.34 22.96
C ILE A 477 -9.52 0.65 23.95
N LYS A 478 -9.39 1.15 25.19
CA LYS A 478 -8.59 0.51 26.25
C LYS A 478 -8.95 -0.95 26.50
N ARG A 479 -10.22 -1.32 26.26
CA ARG A 479 -10.69 -2.70 26.44
C ARG A 479 -10.31 -3.62 25.28
N LEU A 480 -9.77 -3.08 24.18
CA LEU A 480 -9.30 -3.82 23.00
C LEU A 480 -7.85 -4.28 23.20
N THR A 481 -7.59 -5.16 24.15
CA THR A 481 -6.22 -5.56 24.56
C THR A 481 -5.43 -6.34 23.50
N GLN A 482 -6.07 -6.74 22.39
CA GLN A 482 -5.45 -7.40 21.25
C GLN A 482 -4.94 -6.42 20.17
N LEU A 483 -5.15 -5.12 20.38
CA LEU A 483 -4.80 -4.09 19.42
C LEU A 483 -3.28 -3.94 19.30
N ARG A 484 -2.78 -4.06 18.07
CA ARG A 484 -1.37 -3.89 17.70
C ARG A 484 -1.11 -2.55 17.03
N LYS A 485 -2.10 -1.99 16.33
CA LYS A 485 -1.95 -0.71 15.61
C LYS A 485 -3.12 0.22 15.91
N LEU A 486 -2.80 1.46 16.30
CA LEU A 486 -3.78 2.51 16.61
C LEU A 486 -3.34 3.85 16.02
N GLY A 487 -4.25 4.50 15.28
CA GLY A 487 -4.12 5.92 14.93
C GLY A 487 -5.15 6.76 15.68
N VAL A 488 -4.75 7.93 16.17
CA VAL A 488 -5.62 8.87 16.86
C VAL A 488 -5.40 10.28 16.30
N THR A 489 -6.50 10.99 16.04
CA THR A 489 -6.49 12.41 15.71
C THR A 489 -7.50 13.20 16.53
N GLY A 490 -7.46 14.53 16.45
CA GLY A 490 -8.28 15.42 17.26
C GLY A 490 -7.82 15.47 18.72
N VAL A 491 -6.51 15.27 18.94
CA VAL A 491 -5.89 15.34 20.26
C VAL A 491 -5.74 16.81 20.65
N LYS A 492 -6.16 17.15 21.86
CA LYS A 492 -6.09 18.49 22.44
C LYS A 492 -5.59 18.40 23.88
N LYS A 493 -5.26 19.54 24.47
CA LYS A 493 -4.77 19.59 25.85
C LYS A 493 -5.75 18.96 26.85
N GLU A 494 -7.06 19.10 26.60
CA GLU A 494 -8.11 18.61 27.49
C GLU A 494 -8.25 17.08 27.46
N ASN A 495 -7.95 16.43 26.34
CA ASN A 495 -8.12 14.98 26.16
C ASN A 495 -6.80 14.20 26.08
N GLY A 496 -5.66 14.88 25.94
CA GLY A 496 -4.34 14.25 25.76
C GLY A 496 -3.87 13.41 26.95
N GLN A 497 -4.09 13.90 28.18
CA GLN A 497 -3.81 13.14 29.41
C GLN A 497 -4.62 11.83 29.48
N GLU A 498 -5.91 11.91 29.14
CA GLU A 498 -6.80 10.76 29.11
C GLU A 498 -6.36 9.77 28.03
N LEU A 499 -6.06 10.25 26.82
CA LEU A 499 -5.52 9.45 25.73
C LEU A 499 -4.28 8.65 26.16
N CYS A 500 -3.27 9.30 26.74
CA CYS A 500 -2.06 8.65 27.20
C CYS A 500 -2.36 7.61 28.29
N SER A 501 -3.21 7.94 29.27
CA SER A 501 -3.59 7.02 30.35
C SER A 501 -4.31 5.76 29.87
N GLU A 502 -5.10 5.88 28.79
CA GLU A 502 -5.88 4.77 28.24
C GLU A 502 -5.02 3.89 27.33
N ILE A 503 -4.08 4.48 26.56
CA ILE A 503 -3.16 3.73 25.68
C ILE A 503 -2.17 2.87 26.47
N VAL A 504 -1.73 3.31 27.66
CA VAL A 504 -0.85 2.50 28.52
C VAL A 504 -1.44 1.11 28.81
N GLY A 505 -2.77 0.97 28.82
CA GLY A 505 -3.45 -0.33 29.00
C GLY A 505 -3.36 -1.29 27.80
N LEU A 506 -2.88 -0.83 26.64
CA LEU A 506 -2.82 -1.62 25.40
C LEU A 506 -1.51 -2.41 25.31
N VAL A 507 -1.38 -3.46 26.13
CA VAL A 507 -0.15 -4.25 26.32
C VAL A 507 0.44 -4.93 25.08
N ARG A 508 -0.30 -5.01 23.96
CA ARG A 508 0.16 -5.59 22.68
C ARG A 508 0.39 -4.55 21.59
N LEU A 509 0.33 -3.26 21.93
CA LEU A 509 0.44 -2.19 20.95
C LEU A 509 1.86 -2.10 20.39
N GLU A 510 1.97 -2.17 19.07
CA GLU A 510 3.23 -2.15 18.31
C GLU A 510 3.40 -0.86 17.51
N SER A 511 2.29 -0.25 17.07
CA SER A 511 2.31 0.99 16.29
C SER A 511 1.29 1.99 16.79
N LEU A 512 1.75 3.20 17.09
CA LEU A 512 0.93 4.31 17.54
C LEU A 512 1.15 5.54 16.65
N SER A 513 0.06 6.17 16.22
CA SER A 513 0.07 7.43 15.50
C SER A 513 -0.80 8.43 16.24
N ILE A 514 -0.27 9.61 16.57
CA ILE A 514 -0.97 10.68 17.28
C ILE A 514 -0.92 11.95 16.44
N ARG A 515 -2.07 12.58 16.22
CA ARG A 515 -2.20 13.81 15.43
C ARG A 515 -3.00 14.89 16.16
N SER A 516 -2.50 16.11 16.09
CA SER A 516 -3.23 17.35 16.44
C SER A 516 -2.95 18.43 15.39
N GLU A 517 -4.02 19.04 14.87
CA GLU A 517 -3.97 20.11 13.85
C GLU A 517 -4.42 21.47 14.42
N GLU A 518 -4.98 21.51 15.63
CA GLU A 518 -5.40 22.76 16.26
C GLU A 518 -4.23 23.43 16.96
N GLU A 519 -4.09 24.75 16.89
CA GLU A 519 -3.11 25.49 17.71
C GLU A 519 -3.47 25.38 19.21
N PRO A 520 -2.53 25.01 20.11
CA PRO A 520 -1.07 24.98 19.96
C PRO A 520 -0.47 23.61 19.56
N GLY A 521 -1.25 22.68 19.03
CA GLY A 521 -0.84 21.37 18.51
C GLY A 521 -0.87 20.27 19.56
N LEU A 522 0.20 19.48 19.62
CA LEU A 522 0.45 18.48 20.65
C LEU A 522 1.13 19.06 21.91
N CYS A 523 1.48 20.35 21.89
CA CYS A 523 2.14 21.05 22.99
C CYS A 523 1.25 20.97 24.25
N GLY A 524 1.81 20.48 25.35
CA GLY A 524 1.07 20.23 26.60
C GLY A 524 0.08 19.06 26.57
N CYS A 525 -0.09 18.35 25.45
CA CYS A 525 -1.06 17.25 25.34
C CYS A 525 -0.50 15.92 25.85
N LEU A 526 0.82 15.71 25.69
CA LEU A 526 1.49 14.44 25.96
C LEU A 526 2.41 14.50 27.20
N GLU A 527 2.26 15.53 28.03
CA GLU A 527 3.03 15.71 29.27
C GLU A 527 2.54 14.76 30.36
N GLY A 528 3.48 14.15 31.09
CA GLY A 528 3.18 13.24 32.19
C GLY A 528 4.13 12.04 32.24
N LYS A 529 4.14 11.36 33.39
CA LYS A 529 4.92 10.14 33.60
C LYS A 529 4.10 8.94 33.14
N PHE A 530 4.21 8.62 31.85
CA PHE A 530 3.57 7.45 31.24
C PHE A 530 4.60 6.36 30.94
N SER A 531 4.23 5.11 31.21
CA SER A 531 5.03 3.94 30.84
C SER A 531 4.30 3.20 29.73
N PHE A 532 4.56 3.60 28.49
CA PHE A 532 3.98 2.93 27.33
C PHE A 532 4.48 1.48 27.20
N PRO A 533 3.71 0.59 26.55
CA PRO A 533 4.07 -0.81 26.39
C PRO A 533 5.44 -0.99 25.74
N GLU A 534 6.27 -1.90 26.28
CA GLU A 534 7.58 -2.25 25.69
C GLU A 534 7.45 -2.87 24.29
N THR A 535 6.25 -3.32 23.90
CA THR A 535 5.97 -3.83 22.55
C THR A 535 5.94 -2.75 21.48
N LEU A 536 5.92 -1.46 21.85
CA LEU A 536 5.81 -0.35 20.90
C LEU A 536 7.08 -0.22 20.04
N GLN A 537 6.94 -0.50 18.74
CA GLN A 537 8.01 -0.49 17.76
C GLN A 537 7.95 0.70 16.80
N SER A 538 6.77 1.29 16.59
CA SER A 538 6.59 2.41 15.68
C SER A 538 5.76 3.53 16.30
N LEU A 539 6.32 4.74 16.32
CA LEU A 539 5.66 5.94 16.80
C LEU A 539 5.61 7.00 15.69
N LYS A 540 4.45 7.62 15.50
CA LYS A 540 4.27 8.74 14.58
C LYS A 540 3.61 9.89 15.32
N LEU A 541 4.23 11.06 15.30
CA LEU A 541 3.74 12.27 15.94
C LEU A 541 3.53 13.37 14.89
N TYR A 542 2.32 13.89 14.84
CA TYR A 542 1.88 14.94 13.93
C TYR A 542 1.32 16.12 14.73
N GLY A 543 1.92 17.29 14.60
CA GLY A 543 1.48 18.51 15.29
C GLY A 543 2.51 19.06 16.26
N ASN A 544 2.39 20.35 16.57
CA ASN A 544 3.40 21.14 17.28
C ASN A 544 3.66 20.59 18.68
N LEU A 545 4.90 20.17 18.98
CA LEU A 545 5.33 19.66 20.29
C LEU A 545 6.21 20.67 21.04
N VAL A 546 7.07 21.40 20.33
CA VAL A 546 8.17 22.25 20.85
C VAL A 546 9.24 21.45 21.62
N LYS A 547 8.83 20.62 22.58
CA LYS A 547 9.66 19.73 23.40
C LYS A 547 9.19 18.29 23.29
N LEU A 548 10.12 17.34 23.20
CA LEU A 548 9.80 15.91 23.22
C LEU A 548 9.35 15.47 24.63
N PRO A 549 8.27 14.68 24.74
CA PRO A 549 7.86 14.09 26.01
C PRO A 549 8.92 13.17 26.62
N GLU A 550 9.14 13.26 27.93
CA GLU A 550 10.17 12.50 28.65
C GLU A 550 10.01 10.98 28.53
N TRP A 551 8.78 10.48 28.40
CA TRP A 551 8.54 9.04 28.30
C TRP A 551 9.09 8.42 27.01
N ILE A 552 9.42 9.21 25.99
CA ILE A 552 10.01 8.71 24.73
C ILE A 552 11.35 8.03 25.01
N GLN A 553 12.14 8.52 25.96
CA GLN A 553 13.42 7.91 26.35
C GLN A 553 13.27 6.48 26.90
N GLY A 554 12.08 6.15 27.42
CA GLY A 554 11.75 4.82 27.93
C GLY A 554 11.45 3.79 26.84
N LEU A 555 11.26 4.22 25.59
CA LEU A 555 10.87 3.34 24.47
C LEU A 555 12.06 2.59 23.86
N LYS A 556 12.67 1.70 24.64
CA LYS A 556 13.89 0.97 24.23
C LYS A 556 13.72 0.11 22.98
N ASN A 557 12.51 -0.36 22.69
CA ASN A 557 12.20 -1.21 21.53
C ASN A 557 11.65 -0.42 20.32
N LEU A 558 11.69 0.92 20.36
CA LEU A 558 11.24 1.74 19.26
C LEU A 558 12.19 1.59 18.06
N VAL A 559 11.69 0.99 16.98
CA VAL A 559 12.42 0.77 15.73
C VAL A 559 12.24 1.94 14.77
N LYS A 560 11.06 2.57 14.79
CA LYS A 560 10.69 3.60 13.84
C LYS A 560 10.04 4.82 14.50
N LEU A 561 10.53 6.01 14.17
CA LEU A 561 9.96 7.28 14.58
C LEU A 561 9.70 8.18 13.37
N LYS A 562 8.47 8.71 13.24
CA LYS A 562 8.11 9.73 12.24
C LYS A 562 7.60 10.98 12.93
N LEU A 563 8.22 12.12 12.64
CA LEU A 563 7.89 13.44 13.18
C LEU A 563 7.49 14.36 12.03
N ARG A 564 6.35 15.04 12.15
CA ARG A 564 5.88 16.04 11.19
C ARG A 564 5.20 17.18 11.92
N SER A 565 5.50 18.41 11.51
CA SER A 565 4.96 19.63 12.12
C SER A 565 5.20 19.71 13.63
N THR A 566 6.22 19.03 14.15
CA THR A 566 6.51 18.94 15.58
C THR A 566 7.22 20.17 16.12
N MET A 567 7.83 21.00 15.25
CA MET A 567 8.51 22.25 15.61
C MET A 567 9.47 22.08 16.79
N LEU A 568 10.18 20.95 16.86
CA LEU A 568 11.08 20.65 17.95
C LEU A 568 12.22 21.66 17.97
N SER A 569 12.58 22.09 19.19
CA SER A 569 13.70 22.99 19.42
C SER A 569 14.94 22.23 19.93
N GLU A 570 16.12 22.58 19.41
CA GLU A 570 17.42 22.07 19.82
C GLU A 570 17.73 22.39 21.29
N ASP A 571 17.27 23.54 21.79
CA ASP A 571 17.41 23.98 23.19
C ASP A 571 16.74 23.01 24.20
N ASN A 572 15.94 22.07 23.74
CA ASN A 572 15.24 21.09 24.57
C ASN A 572 15.86 19.69 24.55
N ASP A 573 17.13 19.56 24.11
CA ASP A 573 17.89 18.30 24.05
C ASP A 573 17.20 17.18 23.25
N ALA A 574 16.31 17.55 22.32
CA ALA A 574 15.48 16.59 21.59
C ALA A 574 16.33 15.55 20.84
N MET A 575 17.42 15.99 20.22
CA MET A 575 18.34 15.11 19.48
C MET A 575 19.17 14.21 20.40
N GLN A 576 19.53 14.68 21.59
CA GLN A 576 20.20 13.85 22.59
C GLN A 576 19.27 12.74 23.09
N LEU A 577 18.01 13.07 23.39
CA LEU A 577 17.00 12.10 23.83
C LEU A 577 16.73 11.03 22.77
N LEU A 578 16.57 11.44 21.50
CA LEU A 578 16.36 10.50 20.39
C LEU A 578 17.62 9.68 20.08
N GLY A 579 18.80 10.31 20.17
CA GLY A 579 20.09 9.67 19.90
C GLY A 579 20.42 8.54 20.88
N ASN A 580 19.88 8.60 22.10
CA ASN A 580 20.06 7.57 23.13
C ASN A 580 19.17 6.34 22.94
N LEU A 581 18.25 6.32 21.96
CA LEU A 581 17.38 5.17 21.72
C LEU A 581 18.18 4.01 21.08
N PRO A 582 18.27 2.84 21.73
CA PRO A 582 19.22 1.80 21.33
C PRO A 582 18.81 1.06 20.06
N ASN A 583 17.50 0.94 19.79
CA ASN A 583 16.97 0.14 18.67
C ASN A 583 16.33 0.99 17.57
N LEU A 584 16.51 2.33 17.58
CA LEU A 584 15.92 3.20 16.57
C LEU A 584 16.65 3.02 15.23
N CYS A 585 16.07 2.24 14.33
CA CYS A 585 16.63 1.94 13.02
C CYS A 585 16.18 2.92 11.93
N SER A 586 15.02 3.56 12.10
CA SER A 586 14.43 4.42 11.08
C SER A 586 13.87 5.71 11.69
N LEU A 587 14.45 6.84 11.27
CA LEU A 587 14.03 8.18 11.67
C LEU A 587 13.54 8.97 10.46
N HIS A 588 12.34 9.53 10.56
CA HIS A 588 11.73 10.37 9.54
C HIS A 588 11.44 11.76 10.12
N LEU A 589 12.19 12.75 9.67
CA LEU A 589 12.05 14.17 10.01
C LEU A 589 11.37 14.87 8.82
N MET A 590 10.05 14.98 8.85
CA MET A 590 9.27 15.54 7.74
C MET A 590 9.05 17.05 7.92
N TRP A 591 8.36 17.68 6.96
CA TRP A 591 7.98 19.09 6.96
C TRP A 591 7.69 19.66 8.37
N LYS A 592 8.36 20.76 8.71
CA LYS A 592 8.20 21.48 9.99
C LYS A 592 8.44 20.60 11.23
N SER A 593 9.24 19.54 11.13
CA SER A 593 9.61 18.75 12.33
C SER A 593 10.54 19.51 13.26
N VAL A 594 11.40 20.38 12.70
CA VAL A 594 12.36 21.24 13.41
C VAL A 594 11.93 22.69 13.31
N ARG A 595 12.15 23.47 14.37
CA ARG A 595 11.86 24.90 14.38
C ARG A 595 12.71 25.62 13.32
N GLN A 596 12.10 26.56 12.60
CA GLN A 596 12.78 27.31 11.55
C GLN A 596 13.99 28.07 12.11
N GLY A 597 15.15 27.94 11.45
CA GLY A 597 16.40 28.58 11.84
C GLY A 597 17.29 27.74 12.76
N GLU A 598 16.78 26.63 13.29
CA GLU A 598 17.58 25.70 14.09
C GLU A 598 18.17 24.57 13.24
N VAL A 599 19.25 23.97 13.74
CA VAL A 599 19.97 22.88 13.07
C VAL A 599 20.04 21.70 14.01
N PHE A 600 19.45 20.57 13.62
CA PHE A 600 19.55 19.35 14.42
C PHE A 600 20.94 18.73 14.28
N ARG A 601 21.71 18.78 15.36
CA ARG A 601 23.05 18.18 15.45
C ARG A 601 22.95 16.70 15.85
N PHE A 602 23.53 15.85 15.03
CA PHE A 602 23.76 14.45 15.33
C PHE A 602 25.14 14.33 15.98
N HIS A 603 25.15 14.17 17.30
CA HIS A 603 26.38 14.12 18.09
C HIS A 603 27.17 12.83 17.89
N GLU A 604 28.47 12.87 18.19
CA GLU A 604 29.32 11.69 18.23
C GLU A 604 28.71 10.58 19.10
N GLY A 605 28.64 9.35 18.57
CA GLY A 605 28.09 8.19 19.28
C GLY A 605 26.55 8.14 19.41
N ALA A 606 25.84 9.16 18.95
CA ALA A 606 24.38 9.16 18.93
C ALA A 606 23.83 8.22 17.83
N PHE A 607 22.62 7.70 18.06
CA PHE A 607 21.87 6.84 17.12
C PHE A 607 22.63 5.55 16.72
N PRO A 608 22.93 4.66 17.67
CA PRO A 608 23.81 3.51 17.47
C PRO A 608 23.28 2.45 16.49
N SER A 609 21.97 2.45 16.23
CA SER A 609 21.29 1.47 15.37
C SER A 609 20.60 2.08 14.15
N LEU A 610 20.76 3.39 13.91
CA LEU A 610 20.07 4.06 12.82
C LEU A 610 20.62 3.61 11.47
N VAL A 611 19.76 2.98 10.67
CA VAL A 611 20.05 2.49 9.31
C VAL A 611 19.48 3.43 8.25
N LEU A 612 18.34 4.05 8.55
CA LEU A 612 17.66 4.96 7.64
C LEU A 612 17.33 6.30 8.30
N LEU A 613 17.70 7.37 7.61
CA LEU A 613 17.29 8.72 7.91
C LEU A 613 16.60 9.35 6.70
N GLU A 614 15.38 9.85 6.90
CA GLU A 614 14.66 10.65 5.90
C GLU A 614 14.47 12.07 6.44
N VAL A 615 14.91 13.06 5.68
CA VAL A 615 14.83 14.48 6.02
C VAL A 615 14.05 15.19 4.92
N GLY A 616 12.86 15.68 5.24
CA GLY A 616 11.93 16.32 4.32
C GLY A 616 11.56 17.74 4.76
N GLY A 617 11.43 18.67 3.82
CA GLY A 617 10.74 19.95 4.03
C GLY A 617 11.49 20.99 4.86
N TYR A 618 12.59 21.51 4.31
CA TYR A 618 13.43 22.60 4.84
C TYR A 618 13.97 22.38 6.26
N VAL A 619 14.16 21.12 6.65
CA VAL A 619 14.84 20.76 7.90
C VAL A 619 16.35 20.86 7.70
N SER A 620 17.04 21.51 8.64
CA SER A 620 18.50 21.60 8.64
C SER A 620 19.11 20.60 9.61
N VAL A 621 20.04 19.78 9.13
CA VAL A 621 20.77 18.79 9.94
C VAL A 621 22.28 18.95 9.81
N LYS A 622 23.01 18.69 10.89
CA LYS A 622 24.48 18.66 10.94
C LYS A 622 24.96 17.36 11.59
N PHE A 623 25.98 16.74 11.00
CA PHE A 623 26.57 15.50 11.53
C PHE A 623 27.96 15.79 12.11
N GLU A 624 28.17 15.38 13.36
CA GLU A 624 29.50 15.31 13.96
C GLU A 624 30.22 14.02 13.53
N GLN A 625 31.54 14.01 13.66
CA GLN A 625 32.34 12.82 13.34
C GLN A 625 31.94 11.66 14.25
N GLY A 626 31.73 10.47 13.68
CA GLY A 626 31.31 9.28 14.44
C GLY A 626 29.83 9.25 14.83
N ALA A 627 29.02 10.20 14.37
CA ALA A 627 27.57 10.13 14.51
C ALA A 627 26.97 9.05 13.60
N THR A 628 25.90 8.37 14.03
CA THR A 628 25.11 7.42 13.21
C THR A 628 25.95 6.32 12.53
N PRO A 629 26.66 5.46 13.27
CA PRO A 629 27.69 4.56 12.72
C PRO A 629 27.15 3.46 11.78
N LYS A 630 25.84 3.20 11.76
CA LYS A 630 25.19 2.17 10.93
C LYS A 630 24.30 2.76 9.83
N LEU A 631 24.40 4.05 9.54
CA LEU A 631 23.53 4.70 8.56
C LEU A 631 23.87 4.18 7.16
N GLU A 632 22.91 3.49 6.53
CA GLU A 632 23.06 2.93 5.18
C GLU A 632 22.33 3.78 4.14
N LEU A 633 21.24 4.46 4.53
CA LEU A 633 20.41 5.23 3.61
C LEU A 633 20.01 6.59 4.20
N LEU A 634 20.40 7.65 3.49
CA LEU A 634 19.97 9.01 3.73
C LEU A 634 19.07 9.47 2.58
N LYS A 635 17.80 9.76 2.88
CA LYS A 635 16.84 10.34 1.93
C LYS A 635 16.62 11.81 2.25
N VAL A 636 16.73 12.64 1.23
CA VAL A 636 16.68 14.09 1.37
C VAL A 636 15.65 14.60 0.38
N ASP A 637 14.59 15.22 0.90
CA ASP A 637 13.52 15.80 0.09
C ASP A 637 13.36 17.28 0.46
N HIS A 638 13.80 18.16 -0.45
CA HIS A 638 13.77 19.62 -0.24
C HIS A 638 14.37 20.08 1.14
N ALA A 639 15.55 19.60 1.52
CA ALA A 639 16.21 19.92 2.81
C ALA A 639 17.65 20.47 2.64
N LEU A 640 18.18 21.14 3.68
CA LEU A 640 19.53 21.71 3.69
C LEU A 640 20.45 20.88 4.59
N ILE A 641 21.50 20.28 4.02
CA ILE A 641 22.48 19.47 4.75
C ILE A 641 23.79 20.23 4.85
N ASN A 642 24.25 20.48 6.08
CA ASN A 642 25.54 21.09 6.36
C ASN A 642 26.48 20.05 6.97
N SER A 643 27.43 19.51 6.20
CA SER A 643 28.44 18.58 6.70
C SER A 643 29.83 19.25 6.82
N GLU A 644 30.46 19.16 7.99
CA GLU A 644 31.89 19.45 8.18
C GLU A 644 32.79 18.21 7.96
N ALA A 645 32.20 17.08 7.56
CA ALA A 645 32.92 15.83 7.34
C ALA A 645 33.85 15.95 6.11
N SER A 646 35.15 16.04 6.36
CA SER A 646 36.20 15.84 5.38
C SER A 646 35.96 14.55 4.61
N ARG A 647 35.79 14.67 3.28
CA ARG A 647 35.68 13.59 2.28
C ARG A 647 36.37 12.30 2.72
N LYS A 648 35.57 11.26 3.00
CA LYS A 648 35.89 9.86 2.69
C LYS A 648 34.63 8.99 2.68
N SER A 649 34.40 8.41 1.50
CA SER A 649 33.63 7.19 1.16
C SER A 649 32.10 7.16 1.33
N CYS A 650 31.46 6.86 0.20
CA CYS A 650 30.17 6.19 0.00
C CYS A 650 28.89 6.97 0.33
N TRP A 651 28.58 7.96 -0.49
CA TRP A 651 27.21 8.39 -0.73
C TRP A 651 27.01 8.44 -2.25
N SER A 652 26.14 7.59 -2.81
CA SER A 652 25.67 7.71 -4.19
C SER A 652 24.42 8.60 -4.18
N GLU A 653 24.44 9.64 -5.02
CA GLU A 653 23.29 10.52 -5.30
C GLU A 653 22.06 9.78 -5.82
#